data_AF-A0A0F9KWL7-F1
#
_entry.id   AF-A0A0F9KWL7-F1
#
_cell.length_a   1.000
_cell.length_b   1.000
_cell.length_c   1.000
_cell.angle_alpha   90.00
_cell.angle_beta   90.00
_cell.angle_gamma   90.00
#
_symmetry.space_group_name_H-M   'P 1'
#
loop_
_entity.id
_entity.type
_entity.pdbx_description
1 polymer ?
#
loop_
_entity_poly.entity_id
_entity_poly.type
_entity_poly.pdbx_seq_one_letter_code
_entity_poly.pdbx_strand_id
1 'polypeptide(L)'
;MKRILIIFTVIILLCGGLFAQQSKLTSFQLPLDGRLVSGLDPAKLIDTTGQSPQISNFATLTNMEYTDNGIRSIRGFTKITTNPLTSHPRINNIFQFVKSNPVETHILVQSRNTSDGDGKVFVHSTSTPNIGTFTPVALHTDASGAGTGRFSDAPIGHVVYNNGVEQTQVWGGLENKPGFFSIFDGASPDTTSVWSQDFTDAVTNSSTDSENIATFKRNDTTGSTTAWIVGRLPLQGFKLYVGTPNTVATATVFVDYWNGSTMTAVTNLDDGTFSGGIPIAQTGIISFDSTEETAKVRIIDGVYGYFFRLTVPSASESTTLTQVTVDEPFQKIRDFWDGIPRTILSFQVGTGTVFTDNTTNVFEDRFSYDDTTLFDESTYATVDDKGGVGSFLALGFNERIMGLEIKFIPDKNNTINSVMTISTWDGENWQAVSDLRDGTFTDSKTFRQTGIVTWTPREENVEFKREVGGRAEQLFYYRITTDNTMQGTANKLFIYHISGIPVQKKISNFKFSLNAQGRLWLFNDKAAERNISIVSNVATLNVFNGLGSGDPLFYGNDEDVQAAIPIHIRTTAGSRENILVLKNNATHLLVGENPEEWDVVTISGRIGCNAPLTLKGSSIGLEFAPLQSKQIVIWQGSGGIYIWDGTSIIPISDSISNYFDQSKPEAINLNRVNLSRAFFEVHDDNHYYHWLFSSKATSTNDLDTEMVFDLKRQGWFRIARTGKPLQAGTSVVATSTGASFAYGVIDDGDLMRLNHGTDWDGLPLTSVFETGDIPLGGNVMTETELRYLRIIMASKSTTTNSLGITHFVDTEVTGTTFSLSPSNSGFRLALPVFAPRDNTGTFHRFRASMTTSAEDRGFEPMALSGFFRPTREVHR
;
A
#
# COMPACT_ATOMS: atom_id res chain seq x y z
N MET A 1 -102.23 12.29 -29.03
CA MET A 1 -101.03 12.03 -29.85
C MET A 1 -99.79 12.87 -29.49
N LYS A 2 -99.88 14.12 -29.00
CA LYS A 2 -98.69 14.93 -28.64
C LYS A 2 -97.93 14.52 -27.36
N ARG A 3 -98.49 13.68 -26.48
CA ARG A 3 -97.83 13.23 -25.23
C ARG A 3 -96.95 11.98 -25.38
N ILE A 4 -97.06 11.24 -26.49
CA ILE A 4 -96.27 10.00 -26.71
C ILE A 4 -94.93 10.32 -27.41
N LEU A 5 -94.84 11.42 -28.16
CA LEU A 5 -93.63 11.82 -28.87
C LEU A 5 -92.55 12.43 -27.95
N ILE A 6 -92.94 13.01 -26.81
CA ILE A 6 -92.01 13.61 -25.83
C ILE A 6 -91.32 12.52 -25.00
N ILE A 7 -92.02 11.43 -24.68
CA ILE A 7 -91.42 10.30 -23.93
C ILE A 7 -90.42 9.53 -24.80
N PHE A 8 -90.69 9.36 -26.09
CA PHE A 8 -89.74 8.70 -27.00
C PHE A 8 -88.48 9.54 -27.27
N THR A 9 -88.59 10.88 -27.32
CA THR A 9 -87.43 11.76 -27.52
C THR A 9 -86.56 11.86 -26.25
N VAL A 10 -87.17 11.82 -25.06
CA VAL A 10 -86.44 11.83 -23.78
C VAL A 10 -85.79 10.48 -23.49
N ILE A 11 -86.39 9.35 -23.89
CA ILE A 11 -85.75 8.02 -23.76
C ILE A 11 -84.61 7.86 -24.78
N ILE A 12 -84.70 8.42 -25.99
CA ILE A 12 -83.58 8.38 -26.95
C ILE A 12 -82.44 9.33 -26.53
N LEU A 13 -82.72 10.48 -25.88
CA LEU A 13 -81.67 11.33 -25.31
C LEU A 13 -81.05 10.74 -24.01
N LEU A 14 -81.81 9.99 -23.20
CA LEU A 14 -81.28 9.32 -22.00
C LEU A 14 -80.57 7.99 -22.32
N CYS A 15 -80.96 7.28 -23.37
CA CYS A 15 -80.26 6.08 -23.83
C CYS A 15 -79.07 6.37 -24.76
N GLY A 16 -79.01 7.55 -25.39
CA GLY A 16 -77.87 7.98 -26.20
C GLY A 16 -76.60 8.28 -25.40
N GLY A 17 -76.70 8.44 -24.08
CA GLY A 17 -75.56 8.62 -23.16
C GLY A 17 -74.90 7.32 -22.71
N LEU A 18 -75.45 6.16 -23.06
CA LEU A 18 -74.88 4.84 -22.80
C LEU A 18 -74.23 4.23 -24.06
N PHE A 19 -73.62 5.06 -24.91
CA PHE A 19 -72.50 4.53 -25.69
C PHE A 19 -71.36 4.33 -24.71
N ALA A 20 -71.00 3.06 -24.47
CA ALA A 20 -69.73 2.70 -23.89
C ALA A 20 -68.65 3.49 -24.63
N GLN A 21 -68.19 4.60 -24.03
CA GLN A 21 -66.99 5.28 -24.49
C GLN A 21 -65.92 4.21 -24.32
N GLN A 22 -65.55 3.57 -25.42
CA GLN A 22 -64.45 2.63 -25.47
C GLN A 22 -63.24 3.49 -25.15
N SER A 23 -62.93 3.64 -23.87
CA SER A 23 -61.96 4.61 -23.39
C SER A 23 -60.65 4.30 -24.10
N LYS A 24 -60.19 5.27 -24.87
CA LYS A 24 -59.05 5.17 -25.76
C LYS A 24 -57.86 4.64 -24.96
N LEU A 25 -57.18 3.63 -25.50
CA LEU A 25 -55.92 3.16 -24.93
C LEU A 25 -54.90 4.30 -25.02
N THR A 26 -54.26 4.59 -23.89
CA THR A 26 -53.18 5.58 -23.81
C THR A 26 -51.85 4.84 -23.76
N SER A 27 -50.90 5.25 -24.60
CA SER A 27 -49.55 4.67 -24.59
C SER A 27 -48.68 5.32 -23.52
N PHE A 28 -47.75 4.55 -22.95
CA PHE A 28 -46.67 5.08 -22.13
C PHE A 28 -45.33 4.48 -22.57
N GLN A 29 -44.24 5.20 -22.30
CA GLN A 29 -42.87 4.74 -22.54
C GLN A 29 -41.96 5.27 -21.43
N LEU A 30 -41.12 4.39 -20.90
CA LEU A 30 -40.13 4.63 -19.87
C LEU A 30 -38.74 4.33 -20.47
N PRO A 31 -37.86 5.34 -20.57
CA PRO A 31 -36.54 5.20 -21.20
C PRO A 31 -35.50 4.42 -20.38
N LEU A 32 -35.78 4.10 -19.11
CA LEU A 32 -34.87 3.34 -18.21
C LEU A 32 -33.49 4.00 -18.02
N ASP A 33 -33.47 5.32 -17.88
CA ASP A 33 -32.26 6.16 -17.85
C ASP A 33 -32.01 6.91 -16.53
N GLY A 34 -32.85 6.72 -15.50
CA GLY A 34 -32.62 7.37 -14.21
C GLY A 34 -31.72 6.59 -13.28
N ARG A 35 -31.79 6.89 -11.98
CA ARG A 35 -30.81 6.45 -10.98
C ARG A 35 -31.45 5.58 -9.92
N LEU A 36 -30.65 4.74 -9.28
CA LEU A 36 -31.04 4.02 -8.07
C LEU A 36 -31.27 5.02 -6.93
N VAL A 37 -32.47 4.97 -6.37
CA VAL A 37 -32.85 5.70 -5.15
C VAL A 37 -33.53 4.71 -4.21
N SER A 38 -32.72 3.98 -3.44
CA SER A 38 -33.19 3.01 -2.45
C SER A 38 -33.45 3.62 -1.07
N GLY A 39 -32.98 4.86 -0.84
CA GLY A 39 -33.18 5.60 0.40
C GLY A 39 -34.58 6.15 0.61
N LEU A 40 -35.41 6.17 -0.44
CA LEU A 40 -36.76 6.71 -0.40
C LEU A 40 -37.80 5.61 -0.64
N ASP A 41 -39.01 5.87 -0.16
CA ASP A 41 -40.16 5.05 -0.49
C ASP A 41 -40.41 5.06 -2.02
N PRO A 42 -40.66 3.89 -2.66
CA PRO A 42 -40.92 3.82 -4.10
C PRO A 42 -42.03 4.75 -4.61
N ALA A 43 -43.01 5.10 -3.76
CA ALA A 43 -44.08 6.05 -4.09
C ALA A 43 -43.59 7.51 -4.20
N LYS A 44 -42.38 7.81 -3.71
CA LYS A 44 -41.76 9.14 -3.76
C LYS A 44 -40.77 9.29 -4.93
N LEU A 45 -40.62 8.28 -5.78
CA LEU A 45 -39.70 8.31 -6.92
C LEU A 45 -40.28 8.98 -8.17
N ILE A 46 -41.30 9.85 -7.99
CA ILE A 46 -42.01 10.51 -9.07
C ILE A 46 -41.39 11.88 -9.32
N ASP A 47 -40.84 12.10 -10.52
CA ASP A 47 -40.48 13.45 -10.99
C ASP A 47 -41.73 14.14 -11.57
N THR A 48 -42.10 15.28 -10.98
CA THR A 48 -43.26 16.09 -11.36
C THR A 48 -42.87 17.36 -12.14
N THR A 49 -41.59 17.54 -12.49
CA THR A 49 -41.10 18.79 -13.12
C THR A 49 -41.46 18.96 -14.60
N GLY A 50 -42.15 17.98 -15.22
CA GLY A 50 -42.65 18.04 -16.60
C GLY A 50 -44.18 17.89 -16.73
N GLN A 51 -44.74 18.26 -17.89
CA GLN A 51 -46.18 18.06 -18.21
C GLN A 51 -46.62 16.58 -18.36
N SER A 52 -45.73 15.64 -18.04
CA SER A 52 -46.02 14.22 -17.89
C SER A 52 -45.04 13.69 -16.83
N PRO A 53 -45.49 12.97 -15.78
CA PRO A 53 -44.57 12.43 -14.79
C PRO A 53 -43.58 11.48 -15.48
N GLN A 54 -42.32 11.87 -15.51
CA GLN A 54 -41.25 11.05 -16.07
C GLN A 54 -40.55 10.34 -14.92
N ILE A 55 -40.85 9.07 -14.74
CA ILE A 55 -40.22 8.26 -13.70
C ILE A 55 -39.00 7.60 -14.32
N SER A 56 -37.86 8.23 -14.11
CA SER A 56 -36.56 7.70 -14.56
C SER A 56 -35.90 6.83 -13.48
N ASN A 57 -36.19 7.07 -12.18
CA ASN A 57 -35.47 6.42 -11.08
C ASN A 57 -35.91 4.98 -10.77
N PHE A 58 -34.96 4.21 -10.25
CA PHE A 58 -35.11 2.80 -9.88
C PHE A 58 -35.21 2.64 -8.36
N ALA A 59 -36.13 1.80 -7.90
CA ALA A 59 -36.17 1.33 -6.51
C ALA A 59 -35.15 0.20 -6.28
N THR A 60 -34.94 -0.66 -7.30
CA THR A 60 -33.93 -1.72 -7.29
C THR A 60 -33.12 -1.68 -8.58
N LEU A 61 -31.80 -1.77 -8.46
CA LEU A 61 -30.89 -1.96 -9.58
C LEU A 61 -29.77 -2.90 -9.14
N THR A 62 -29.89 -4.19 -9.47
CA THR A 62 -28.99 -5.26 -8.99
C THR A 62 -28.41 -6.04 -10.16
N ASN A 63 -27.07 -6.20 -10.19
CA ASN A 63 -26.32 -6.76 -11.30
C ASN A 63 -26.67 -6.09 -12.64
N MET A 64 -26.92 -4.78 -12.58
CA MET A 64 -27.25 -3.90 -13.69
C MET A 64 -26.42 -2.62 -13.54
N GLU A 65 -25.56 -2.34 -14.51
CA GLU A 65 -24.75 -1.13 -14.58
C GLU A 65 -25.38 -0.08 -15.50
N TYR A 66 -25.00 1.18 -15.29
CA TYR A 66 -25.40 2.28 -16.16
C TYR A 66 -24.60 2.30 -17.47
N THR A 67 -25.23 2.82 -18.51
CA THR A 67 -24.65 3.11 -19.82
C THR A 67 -25.02 4.54 -20.21
N ASP A 68 -24.42 5.08 -21.28
CA ASP A 68 -24.79 6.43 -21.76
C ASP A 68 -26.25 6.50 -22.27
N ASN A 69 -26.92 5.36 -22.48
CA ASN A 69 -28.25 5.28 -23.06
C ASN A 69 -29.25 4.40 -22.25
N GLY A 70 -29.00 4.17 -20.96
CA GLY A 70 -29.85 3.32 -20.11
C GLY A 70 -29.05 2.38 -19.21
N ILE A 71 -29.53 1.14 -19.02
CA ILE A 71 -28.90 0.14 -18.14
C ILE A 71 -28.61 -1.18 -18.86
N ARG A 72 -27.62 -1.93 -18.38
CA ARG A 72 -27.30 -3.28 -18.88
C ARG A 72 -26.78 -4.18 -17.79
N SER A 73 -26.89 -5.49 -17.98
CA SER A 73 -26.33 -6.50 -17.08
C SER A 73 -24.81 -6.42 -17.05
N ILE A 74 -24.24 -6.61 -15.86
CA ILE A 74 -22.80 -6.75 -15.64
C ILE A 74 -22.29 -8.10 -16.17
N ARG A 75 -20.97 -8.27 -16.20
CA ARG A 75 -20.33 -9.56 -16.50
C ARG A 75 -20.09 -10.38 -15.22
N GLY A 76 -19.87 -11.68 -15.40
CA GLY A 76 -19.46 -12.59 -14.34
C GLY A 76 -18.01 -12.40 -13.88
N PHE A 77 -17.47 -13.40 -13.18
CA PHE A 77 -16.04 -13.50 -12.89
C PHE A 77 -15.49 -14.87 -13.27
N THR A 78 -14.17 -14.96 -13.48
CA THR A 78 -13.46 -16.22 -13.69
C THR A 78 -12.39 -16.42 -12.64
N LYS A 79 -12.24 -17.66 -12.19
CA LYS A 79 -11.15 -18.06 -11.31
C LYS A 79 -9.78 -17.94 -11.99
N ILE A 80 -8.80 -17.41 -11.26
CA ILE A 80 -7.40 -17.29 -11.70
C ILE A 80 -6.41 -18.02 -10.78
N THR A 81 -6.94 -18.72 -9.78
CA THR A 81 -6.19 -19.61 -8.91
C THR A 81 -6.46 -21.06 -9.29
N THR A 82 -5.40 -21.87 -9.40
CA THR A 82 -5.49 -23.30 -9.70
C THR A 82 -5.75 -24.11 -8.43
N ASN A 83 -5.05 -23.76 -7.34
CA ASN A 83 -5.22 -24.38 -6.02
C ASN A 83 -5.51 -23.28 -4.98
N PRO A 84 -6.66 -23.33 -4.28
CA PRO A 84 -7.01 -22.33 -3.26
C PRO A 84 -6.14 -22.44 -2.01
N LEU A 85 -6.10 -21.36 -1.23
CA LEU A 85 -5.51 -21.35 0.11
C LEU A 85 -6.40 -22.09 1.13
N THR A 86 -6.24 -23.40 1.25
CA THR A 86 -7.13 -24.22 2.11
C THR A 86 -6.92 -24.02 3.61
N SER A 87 -5.69 -23.75 4.06
CA SER A 87 -5.37 -23.53 5.48
C SER A 87 -5.72 -22.12 5.96
N HIS A 88 -5.70 -21.14 5.03
CA HIS A 88 -5.99 -19.74 5.29
C HIS A 88 -6.89 -19.22 4.15
N PRO A 89 -8.18 -19.61 4.12
CA PRO A 89 -9.07 -19.28 3.00
C PRO A 89 -9.63 -17.85 3.05
N ARG A 90 -9.55 -17.17 4.22
CA ARG A 90 -10.15 -15.85 4.42
C ARG A 90 -9.20 -14.72 4.04
N ILE A 91 -9.26 -14.29 2.79
CA ILE A 91 -8.40 -13.21 2.30
C ILE A 91 -9.02 -11.86 2.67
N ASN A 92 -8.35 -11.12 3.55
CA ASN A 92 -8.85 -9.85 4.11
C ASN A 92 -8.31 -8.60 3.41
N ASN A 93 -7.18 -8.73 2.72
CA ASN A 93 -6.54 -7.64 1.98
C ASN A 93 -5.73 -8.20 0.80
N ILE A 94 -5.73 -7.46 -0.31
CA ILE A 94 -5.04 -7.80 -1.56
C ILE A 94 -4.27 -6.58 -2.06
N PHE A 95 -3.07 -6.81 -2.58
CA PHE A 95 -2.18 -5.77 -3.08
C PHE A 95 -1.37 -6.30 -4.27
N GLN A 96 -1.11 -5.45 -5.26
CA GLN A 96 -0.16 -5.79 -6.33
C GLN A 96 1.16 -5.09 -6.03
N PHE A 97 2.21 -5.87 -5.80
CA PHE A 97 3.58 -5.37 -5.78
C PHE A 97 4.10 -5.29 -7.21
N VAL A 98 4.59 -4.13 -7.61
CA VAL A 98 5.20 -3.89 -8.93
C VAL A 98 6.53 -3.16 -8.75
N LYS A 99 7.56 -3.68 -9.42
CA LYS A 99 8.89 -3.06 -9.47
C LYS A 99 9.40 -3.04 -10.90
N SER A 100 10.17 -2.00 -11.23
CA SER A 100 10.68 -1.77 -12.59
C SER A 100 12.09 -2.24 -12.83
N ASN A 101 12.92 -2.42 -11.79
CA ASN A 101 14.28 -2.91 -11.94
C ASN A 101 14.80 -3.61 -10.67
N PRO A 102 14.99 -4.94 -10.69
CA PRO A 102 14.53 -5.87 -11.74
C PRO A 102 13.01 -5.80 -11.92
N VAL A 103 12.53 -6.03 -13.15
CA VAL A 103 11.09 -6.01 -13.43
C VAL A 103 10.43 -7.18 -12.72
N GLU A 104 9.53 -6.89 -11.79
CA GLU A 104 8.88 -7.90 -10.97
C GLU A 104 7.43 -7.50 -10.68
N THR A 105 6.52 -8.47 -10.71
CA THR A 105 5.11 -8.25 -10.33
C THR A 105 4.60 -9.44 -9.56
N HIS A 106 3.96 -9.17 -8.42
CA HIS A 106 3.39 -10.18 -7.53
C HIS A 106 2.06 -9.72 -6.99
N ILE A 107 1.13 -10.66 -6.80
CA ILE A 107 -0.11 -10.38 -6.06
C ILE A 107 0.09 -10.91 -4.63
N LEU A 108 0.05 -9.99 -3.68
CA LEU A 108 0.16 -10.26 -2.25
C LEU A 108 -1.23 -10.29 -1.63
N VAL A 109 -1.46 -11.27 -0.76
CA VAL A 109 -2.68 -11.36 0.02
C VAL A 109 -2.36 -11.55 1.49
N GLN A 110 -3.05 -10.80 2.35
CA GLN A 110 -3.13 -11.13 3.78
C GLN A 110 -4.35 -12.01 3.97
N SER A 111 -4.12 -13.25 4.41
CA SER A 111 -5.16 -14.24 4.58
C SER A 111 -5.17 -14.81 5.99
N ARG A 112 -6.33 -15.27 6.44
CA ARG A 112 -6.54 -15.84 7.76
C ARG A 112 -7.14 -17.23 7.71
N ASN A 113 -6.91 -17.98 8.78
CA ASN A 113 -7.55 -19.26 9.01
C ASN A 113 -9.08 -19.10 9.20
N THR A 114 -9.81 -20.22 9.18
CA THR A 114 -11.29 -20.22 9.29
C THR A 114 -11.81 -19.67 10.62
N SER A 115 -11.00 -19.71 11.68
CA SER A 115 -11.32 -19.11 12.98
C SER A 115 -10.99 -17.62 13.08
N ASP A 116 -10.38 -17.03 12.05
CA ASP A 116 -9.97 -15.61 12.01
C ASP A 116 -8.90 -15.25 13.07
N GLY A 117 -8.18 -16.26 13.59
CA GLY A 117 -7.19 -16.10 14.67
C GLY A 117 -5.75 -15.96 14.17
N ASP A 118 -5.38 -16.72 13.13
CA ASP A 118 -4.01 -16.74 12.59
C ASP A 118 -3.99 -16.07 11.21
N GLY A 119 -3.07 -15.12 11.02
CA GLY A 119 -2.87 -14.40 9.77
C GLY A 119 -1.54 -14.74 9.10
N LYS A 120 -1.53 -14.77 7.77
CA LYS A 120 -0.35 -15.01 6.94
C LYS A 120 -0.38 -14.18 5.67
N VAL A 121 0.80 -13.89 5.14
CA VAL A 121 0.95 -13.28 3.82
C VAL A 121 1.33 -14.37 2.81
N PHE A 122 0.61 -14.43 1.69
CA PHE A 122 0.90 -15.31 0.57
C PHE A 122 1.19 -14.50 -0.69
N VAL A 123 1.96 -15.09 -1.60
CA VAL A 123 2.32 -14.49 -2.88
C VAL A 123 1.84 -15.36 -4.04
N HIS A 124 1.24 -14.73 -5.04
CA HIS A 124 0.94 -15.31 -6.34
C HIS A 124 1.86 -14.67 -7.38
N SER A 125 2.83 -15.45 -7.86
CA SER A 125 3.93 -14.97 -8.71
C SER A 125 3.70 -15.19 -10.20
N THR A 126 2.51 -15.66 -10.59
CA THR A 126 2.22 -15.86 -12.02
C THR A 126 1.89 -14.52 -12.65
N SER A 127 2.49 -14.24 -13.82
CA SER A 127 2.27 -12.99 -14.55
C SER A 127 0.77 -12.73 -14.79
N THR A 128 0.32 -11.54 -14.43
CA THR A 128 -1.05 -11.07 -14.71
C THR A 128 -1.28 -10.96 -16.22
N PRO A 129 -2.43 -11.41 -16.77
CA PRO A 129 -3.63 -11.91 -16.10
C PRO A 129 -3.76 -13.45 -16.07
N ASN A 130 -2.65 -14.19 -16.13
CA ASN A 130 -2.67 -15.64 -16.30
C ASN A 130 -3.10 -16.38 -15.03
N ILE A 131 -3.70 -17.56 -15.22
CA ILE A 131 -4.08 -18.48 -14.14
C ILE A 131 -2.81 -19.06 -13.51
N GLY A 132 -2.74 -19.06 -12.18
CA GLY A 132 -1.56 -19.50 -11.42
C GLY A 132 -1.92 -20.12 -10.08
N THR A 133 -0.96 -20.20 -9.17
CA THR A 133 -1.18 -20.69 -7.79
C THR A 133 -0.39 -19.83 -6.81
N PHE A 134 -0.88 -19.75 -5.56
CA PHE A 134 -0.09 -19.17 -4.47
C PHE A 134 1.10 -20.05 -4.14
N THR A 135 2.18 -19.44 -3.67
CA THR A 135 3.30 -20.21 -3.10
C THR A 135 2.80 -21.04 -1.91
N PRO A 136 3.18 -22.33 -1.83
CA PRO A 136 2.69 -23.21 -0.76
C PRO A 136 3.23 -22.80 0.63
N VAL A 137 4.38 -22.13 0.67
CA VAL A 137 4.95 -21.53 1.87
C VAL A 137 4.50 -20.08 1.95
N ALA A 138 4.02 -19.67 3.14
CA ALA A 138 3.66 -18.28 3.40
C ALA A 138 4.93 -17.41 3.40
N LEU A 139 4.83 -16.24 2.79
CA LEU A 139 5.89 -15.24 2.76
C LEU A 139 6.13 -14.65 4.15
N HIS A 140 5.08 -14.51 4.95
CA HIS A 140 5.13 -14.03 6.33
C HIS A 140 4.04 -14.68 7.17
N THR A 141 4.29 -14.86 8.48
CA THR A 141 3.29 -15.29 9.45
C THR A 141 3.09 -14.18 10.47
N ASP A 142 1.85 -13.69 10.57
CA ASP A 142 1.51 -12.58 11.48
C ASP A 142 1.75 -12.98 12.94
N ALA A 143 2.21 -12.02 13.75
CA ALA A 143 2.25 -12.19 15.19
C ALA A 143 0.84 -12.39 15.79
N SER A 144 0.75 -13.11 16.91
CA SER A 144 -0.52 -13.35 17.61
C SER A 144 -1.22 -12.04 17.98
N GLY A 145 -2.52 -11.95 17.71
CA GLY A 145 -3.33 -10.75 17.97
C GLY A 145 -3.23 -9.66 16.90
N ALA A 146 -2.48 -9.89 15.82
CA ALA A 146 -2.38 -8.97 14.69
C ALA A 146 -3.76 -8.54 14.16
N GLY A 147 -3.85 -7.27 13.74
CA GLY A 147 -5.02 -6.74 13.04
C GLY A 147 -5.08 -7.20 11.58
N THR A 148 -5.94 -6.56 10.78
CA THR A 148 -5.89 -6.71 9.32
C THR A 148 -4.60 -6.07 8.80
N GLY A 149 -3.76 -6.87 8.15
CA GLY A 149 -2.53 -6.38 7.53
C GLY A 149 -2.77 -5.44 6.36
N ARG A 150 -1.95 -4.41 6.24
CA ARG A 150 -2.03 -3.35 5.25
C ARG A 150 -0.71 -3.22 4.51
N PHE A 151 -0.81 -3.17 3.20
CA PHE A 151 0.32 -3.01 2.30
C PHE A 151 0.38 -1.57 1.81
N SER A 152 1.58 -1.06 1.60
CA SER A 152 1.83 0.10 0.75
C SER A 152 3.09 -0.12 -0.06
N ASP A 153 3.19 0.52 -1.22
CA ASP A 153 4.48 0.71 -1.85
C ASP A 153 5.43 1.46 -0.90
N ALA A 154 6.72 1.38 -1.18
CA ALA A 154 7.77 2.15 -0.54
C ALA A 154 8.86 2.52 -1.57
N PRO A 155 9.69 3.53 -1.27
CA PRO A 155 10.82 3.89 -2.13
C PRO A 155 11.73 2.70 -2.43
N ILE A 156 12.46 2.77 -3.54
CA ILE A 156 13.45 1.75 -3.98
C ILE A 156 12.80 0.42 -4.43
N GLY A 157 11.47 0.38 -4.61
CA GLY A 157 10.79 -0.79 -5.16
C GLY A 157 10.53 -1.86 -4.10
N HIS A 158 10.16 -1.43 -2.89
CA HIS A 158 9.77 -2.30 -1.78
C HIS A 158 8.27 -2.20 -1.51
N VAL A 159 7.73 -3.19 -0.82
CA VAL A 159 6.42 -3.13 -0.16
C VAL A 159 6.63 -3.10 1.35
N VAL A 160 5.85 -2.27 2.02
CA VAL A 160 5.80 -2.22 3.49
C VAL A 160 4.50 -2.85 3.96
N TYR A 161 4.58 -3.60 5.05
CA TYR A 161 3.45 -4.30 5.64
C TYR A 161 3.30 -3.95 7.12
N ASN A 162 2.08 -3.59 7.49
CA ASN A 162 1.71 -3.18 8.84
C ASN A 162 0.44 -3.90 9.29
N ASN A 163 0.43 -4.44 10.51
CA ASN A 163 -0.77 -5.00 11.14
C ASN A 163 -1.04 -4.44 12.55
N GLY A 164 -0.22 -3.46 13.00
CA GLY A 164 -0.36 -2.77 14.28
C GLY A 164 0.02 -3.57 15.51
N VAL A 165 0.66 -4.74 15.37
CA VAL A 165 1.12 -5.55 16.52
C VAL A 165 2.62 -5.78 16.44
N GLU A 166 3.09 -6.38 15.35
CA GLU A 166 4.52 -6.54 15.14
C GLU A 166 5.15 -5.27 14.56
N GLN A 167 6.48 -5.18 14.70
CA GLN A 167 7.27 -4.13 14.08
C GLN A 167 6.98 -4.09 12.58
N THR A 168 6.96 -2.88 12.02
CA THR A 168 6.73 -2.67 10.59
C THR A 168 7.62 -3.58 9.75
N GLN A 169 7.01 -4.34 8.84
CA GLN A 169 7.70 -5.30 7.99
C GLN A 169 7.91 -4.71 6.59
N VAL A 170 8.92 -5.21 5.89
CA VAL A 170 9.28 -4.78 4.54
C VAL A 170 9.73 -5.96 3.69
N TRP A 171 9.46 -5.89 2.38
CA TRP A 171 9.93 -6.86 1.41
C TRP A 171 10.27 -6.20 0.09
N GLY A 172 11.43 -6.57 -0.48
CA GLY A 172 11.96 -6.00 -1.72
C GLY A 172 11.58 -6.77 -2.98
N GLY A 173 10.78 -7.84 -2.87
CA GLY A 173 10.62 -8.83 -3.94
C GLY A 173 11.66 -9.95 -3.85
N LEU A 174 11.72 -10.82 -4.86
CA LEU A 174 12.70 -11.91 -4.94
C LEU A 174 14.07 -11.44 -5.43
N GLU A 175 14.14 -10.25 -6.05
CA GLU A 175 15.40 -9.69 -6.56
C GLU A 175 15.46 -8.17 -6.39
N ASN A 176 16.45 -7.66 -5.69
CA ASN A 176 16.62 -6.23 -5.46
C ASN A 176 18.04 -5.76 -5.81
N LYS A 177 18.26 -4.45 -5.93
CA LYS A 177 19.60 -3.91 -6.18
C LYS A 177 20.46 -3.99 -4.92
N PRO A 178 21.71 -4.47 -5.00
CA PRO A 178 22.64 -4.34 -3.89
C PRO A 178 22.84 -2.86 -3.52
N GLY A 179 23.20 -2.62 -2.26
CA GLY A 179 23.67 -1.32 -1.77
C GLY A 179 25.05 -0.98 -2.32
N PHE A 180 25.91 -1.98 -2.44
CA PHE A 180 27.27 -1.87 -2.96
C PHE A 180 27.77 -3.25 -3.42
N PHE A 181 28.61 -3.26 -4.46
CA PHE A 181 29.24 -4.46 -4.98
C PHE A 181 30.67 -4.18 -5.43
N SER A 182 31.62 -4.94 -4.90
CA SER A 182 33.03 -4.83 -5.29
C SER A 182 33.74 -6.18 -5.32
N ILE A 183 34.82 -6.25 -6.08
CA ILE A 183 35.68 -7.43 -6.18
C ILE A 183 37.04 -7.10 -5.55
N PHE A 184 37.51 -7.99 -4.70
CA PHE A 184 38.77 -7.88 -3.97
C PHE A 184 39.75 -8.98 -4.33
N ASP A 185 41.01 -8.58 -4.32
CA ASP A 185 42.15 -9.42 -4.65
C ASP A 185 42.86 -9.99 -3.40
N GLY A 186 42.09 -10.58 -2.48
CA GLY A 186 42.58 -11.00 -1.17
C GLY A 186 41.47 -11.37 -0.19
N ALA A 187 41.84 -11.99 0.93
CA ALA A 187 40.87 -12.55 1.89
C ALA A 187 40.10 -11.50 2.73
N SER A 188 40.58 -10.25 2.82
CA SER A 188 39.97 -9.20 3.65
C SER A 188 40.29 -7.77 3.18
N PRO A 189 39.30 -6.85 3.21
CA PRO A 189 39.49 -5.41 3.01
C PRO A 189 40.30 -4.76 4.14
N ASP A 190 40.38 -5.39 5.31
CA ASP A 190 41.08 -4.86 6.49
C ASP A 190 42.62 -4.91 6.39
N THR A 191 43.17 -5.29 5.22
CA THR A 191 44.61 -5.38 4.99
C THR A 191 45.04 -4.40 3.91
N THR A 192 46.03 -3.56 4.22
CA THR A 192 46.48 -2.38 3.46
C THR A 192 47.14 -2.66 2.10
N SER A 193 47.03 -3.88 1.55
CA SER A 193 47.71 -4.30 0.32
C SER A 193 46.80 -4.97 -0.72
N VAL A 194 45.48 -4.94 -0.53
CA VAL A 194 44.54 -5.65 -1.41
C VAL A 194 43.96 -4.70 -2.46
N TRP A 195 44.06 -5.08 -3.74
CA TRP A 195 43.38 -4.38 -4.83
C TRP A 195 41.86 -4.58 -4.68
N SER A 196 41.11 -3.49 -4.68
CA SER A 196 39.65 -3.49 -4.69
C SER A 196 39.14 -2.66 -5.86
N GLN A 197 38.11 -3.15 -6.54
CA GLN A 197 37.42 -2.40 -7.59
C GLN A 197 35.92 -2.40 -7.31
N ASP A 198 35.35 -1.20 -7.22
CA ASP A 198 33.90 -0.99 -7.13
C ASP A 198 33.27 -1.19 -8.52
N PHE A 199 32.27 -2.07 -8.57
CA PHE A 199 31.49 -2.39 -9.76
C PHE A 199 30.00 -2.13 -9.54
N THR A 200 29.61 -1.40 -8.49
CA THR A 200 28.22 -1.18 -8.08
C THR A 200 27.37 -0.66 -9.25
N ASP A 201 27.82 0.40 -9.92
CA ASP A 201 27.08 0.96 -11.06
C ASP A 201 27.01 0.00 -12.25
N ALA A 202 28.10 -0.74 -12.50
CA ALA A 202 28.20 -1.69 -13.61
C ALA A 202 27.24 -2.89 -13.48
N VAL A 203 26.91 -3.32 -12.26
CA VAL A 203 26.10 -4.55 -12.01
C VAL A 203 24.70 -4.29 -11.46
N THR A 204 24.32 -3.05 -11.16
CA THR A 204 22.99 -2.70 -10.63
C THR A 204 21.96 -2.32 -11.71
N ASN A 205 22.35 -2.46 -12.97
CA ASN A 205 21.52 -2.22 -14.13
C ASN A 205 21.43 -3.47 -15.02
N SER A 206 20.62 -3.41 -16.08
CA SER A 206 20.37 -4.52 -16.99
C SER A 206 21.14 -4.41 -18.31
N SER A 207 22.08 -3.47 -18.44
CA SER A 207 22.98 -3.38 -19.59
C SER A 207 24.01 -4.52 -19.56
N THR A 208 24.52 -4.87 -20.74
CA THR A 208 25.48 -5.96 -20.94
C THR A 208 26.68 -5.53 -21.78
N ASP A 209 26.84 -4.22 -22.00
CA ASP A 209 28.00 -3.67 -22.71
C ASP A 209 29.30 -3.79 -21.88
N SER A 210 30.42 -3.46 -22.49
CA SER A 210 31.75 -3.59 -21.87
C SER A 210 31.98 -2.66 -20.67
N GLU A 211 31.14 -1.64 -20.47
CA GLU A 211 31.21 -0.74 -19.31
C GLU A 211 30.36 -1.25 -18.13
N ASN A 212 29.46 -2.21 -18.38
CA ASN A 212 28.51 -2.78 -17.42
C ASN A 212 28.80 -4.26 -17.13
N ILE A 213 30.09 -4.58 -16.93
CA ILE A 213 30.53 -5.93 -16.54
C ILE A 213 31.50 -5.87 -15.36
N ALA A 214 31.29 -6.75 -14.38
CA ALA A 214 32.25 -7.03 -13.32
C ALA A 214 33.08 -8.25 -13.70
N THR A 215 34.40 -8.12 -13.78
CA THR A 215 35.30 -9.23 -14.13
C THR A 215 35.99 -9.76 -12.87
N PHE A 216 35.91 -11.06 -12.64
CA PHE A 216 36.65 -11.72 -11.58
C PHE A 216 38.13 -11.67 -11.94
N LYS A 217 38.92 -10.99 -11.13
CA LYS A 217 40.38 -10.94 -11.26
C LYS A 217 41.01 -11.74 -10.12
N ARG A 218 42.15 -12.38 -10.41
CA ARG A 218 42.92 -13.19 -9.47
C ARG A 218 44.27 -12.52 -9.18
N ASN A 219 44.69 -12.54 -7.92
CA ASN A 219 46.07 -12.39 -7.51
C ASN A 219 46.71 -13.77 -7.56
N ASP A 220 47.87 -13.82 -8.18
CA ASP A 220 48.69 -15.01 -8.36
C ASP A 220 49.05 -15.70 -7.01
N THR A 221 48.82 -15.03 -5.88
CA THR A 221 49.32 -15.41 -4.55
C THR A 221 48.36 -16.26 -3.69
N THR A 222 47.02 -16.10 -3.78
CA THR A 222 46.03 -16.78 -2.89
C THR A 222 45.09 -17.74 -3.61
N GLY A 223 44.94 -17.62 -4.93
CA GLY A 223 44.15 -18.52 -5.73
C GLY A 223 42.64 -18.53 -5.48
N SER A 224 42.08 -17.51 -4.81
CA SER A 224 40.64 -17.31 -4.64
C SER A 224 40.28 -15.86 -4.98
N THR A 225 39.11 -15.66 -5.59
CA THR A 225 38.55 -14.32 -5.82
C THR A 225 37.40 -14.10 -4.85
N THR A 226 37.32 -12.91 -4.27
CA THR A 226 36.29 -12.55 -3.29
C THR A 226 35.48 -11.37 -3.79
N ALA A 227 34.15 -11.49 -3.77
CA ALA A 227 33.23 -10.39 -4.01
C ALA A 227 32.55 -9.99 -2.71
N TRP A 228 32.44 -8.68 -2.47
CA TRP A 228 31.67 -8.13 -1.37
C TRP A 228 30.34 -7.62 -1.90
N ILE A 229 29.27 -8.02 -1.22
CA ILE A 229 27.90 -7.67 -1.57
C ILE A 229 27.30 -7.04 -0.32
N VAL A 230 26.78 -5.82 -0.44
CA VAL A 230 26.22 -5.09 0.70
C VAL A 230 24.72 -4.94 0.51
N GLY A 231 23.96 -5.41 1.50
CA GLY A 231 22.51 -5.21 1.58
C GLY A 231 22.18 -3.91 2.34
N ARG A 232 21.06 -3.27 1.94
CA ARG A 232 20.42 -2.21 2.76
C ARG A 232 19.63 -2.82 3.92
N LEU A 233 19.21 -4.06 3.73
CA LEU A 233 18.61 -4.95 4.71
C LEU A 233 19.44 -6.25 4.78
N PRO A 234 19.29 -7.05 5.84
CA PRO A 234 19.74 -8.44 5.86
C PRO A 234 19.22 -9.22 4.66
N LEU A 235 20.00 -10.21 4.21
CA LEU A 235 19.76 -10.94 2.96
C LEU A 235 19.53 -12.44 3.22
N GLN A 236 18.93 -13.12 2.25
CA GLN A 236 18.77 -14.59 2.20
C GLN A 236 19.30 -15.19 0.89
N GLY A 237 19.87 -14.37 0.01
CA GLY A 237 20.45 -14.85 -1.24
C GLY A 237 20.96 -13.74 -2.14
N PHE A 238 21.62 -14.14 -3.22
CA PHE A 238 22.02 -13.26 -4.32
C PHE A 238 21.78 -13.98 -5.65
N LYS A 239 21.30 -13.26 -6.65
CA LYS A 239 21.28 -13.77 -8.02
C LYS A 239 22.42 -13.15 -8.81
N LEU A 240 23.20 -14.01 -9.45
CA LEU A 240 24.33 -13.62 -10.29
C LEU A 240 23.94 -13.85 -11.74
N TYR A 241 23.94 -12.78 -12.54
CA TYR A 241 23.74 -12.86 -13.98
C TYR A 241 25.12 -12.99 -14.65
N VAL A 242 25.40 -14.19 -15.14
CA VAL A 242 26.70 -14.57 -15.67
C VAL A 242 26.82 -14.14 -17.12
N GLY A 243 27.80 -13.29 -17.42
CA GLY A 243 28.17 -12.91 -18.78
C GLY A 243 29.08 -13.97 -19.41
N THR A 244 30.28 -14.12 -18.84
CA THR A 244 31.23 -15.18 -19.21
C THR A 244 31.32 -16.19 -18.07
N PRO A 245 30.92 -17.46 -18.29
CA PRO A 245 30.96 -18.50 -17.26
C PRO A 245 32.35 -18.80 -16.74
N ASN A 246 32.41 -19.21 -15.48
CA ASN A 246 33.58 -19.85 -14.93
C ASN A 246 33.79 -21.22 -15.60
N THR A 247 35.04 -21.67 -15.71
CA THR A 247 35.41 -22.93 -16.37
C THR A 247 36.17 -23.90 -15.46
N VAL A 248 36.36 -23.54 -14.18
CA VAL A 248 37.19 -24.30 -13.23
C VAL A 248 36.34 -25.20 -12.32
N ALA A 249 36.48 -26.52 -12.49
CA ALA A 249 35.62 -27.54 -11.88
C ALA A 249 35.93 -27.93 -10.42
N THR A 250 36.93 -27.32 -9.77
CA THR A 250 37.31 -27.63 -8.38
C THR A 250 36.88 -26.57 -7.38
N ALA A 251 36.07 -25.60 -7.81
CA ALA A 251 35.65 -24.47 -7.00
C ALA A 251 34.35 -24.80 -6.25
N THR A 252 34.27 -24.52 -4.96
CA THR A 252 33.02 -24.47 -4.19
C THR A 252 32.85 -23.04 -3.70
N VAL A 253 31.66 -22.48 -3.87
CA VAL A 253 31.36 -21.14 -3.36
C VAL A 253 31.23 -21.17 -1.83
N PHE A 254 31.76 -20.14 -1.18
CA PHE A 254 31.51 -19.86 0.24
C PHE A 254 30.86 -18.48 0.38
N VAL A 255 29.91 -18.37 1.30
CA VAL A 255 29.27 -17.09 1.63
C VAL A 255 29.38 -16.88 3.13
N ASP A 256 29.95 -15.74 3.52
CA ASP A 256 29.97 -15.26 4.89
C ASP A 256 29.19 -13.94 5.02
N TYR A 257 28.70 -13.64 6.23
CA TYR A 257 28.09 -12.36 6.57
C TYR A 257 28.71 -11.78 7.85
N TRP A 258 28.64 -10.46 8.01
CA TRP A 258 29.09 -9.80 9.24
C TRP A 258 28.04 -9.95 10.35
N ASN A 259 28.42 -10.59 11.46
CA ASN A 259 27.53 -10.81 12.61
C ASN A 259 27.66 -9.74 13.73
N GLY A 260 28.44 -8.69 13.51
CA GLY A 260 28.79 -7.68 14.54
C GLY A 260 30.19 -7.85 15.12
N SER A 261 30.77 -9.05 15.05
CA SER A 261 32.09 -9.37 15.60
C SER A 261 33.03 -10.01 14.57
N THR A 262 32.55 -10.93 13.74
CA THR A 262 33.36 -11.62 12.74
C THR A 262 32.54 -11.94 11.50
N MET A 263 33.22 -12.19 10.39
CA MET A 263 32.61 -12.84 9.23
C MET A 263 32.25 -14.27 9.62
N THR A 264 30.98 -14.63 9.46
CA THR A 264 30.40 -15.94 9.83
C THR A 264 29.77 -16.56 8.61
N ALA A 265 29.98 -17.86 8.40
CA ALA A 265 29.38 -18.58 7.29
C ALA A 265 27.85 -18.59 7.39
N VAL A 266 27.17 -18.45 6.26
CA VAL A 266 25.72 -18.62 6.18
C VAL A 266 25.33 -20.09 6.37
N THR A 267 24.08 -20.35 6.78
CA THR A 267 23.54 -21.70 6.94
C THR A 267 22.68 -22.10 5.74
N ASN A 268 22.61 -23.41 5.45
CA ASN A 268 21.86 -23.98 4.33
C ASN A 268 22.16 -23.33 2.96
N LEU A 269 23.44 -23.06 2.69
CA LEU A 269 23.89 -22.53 1.40
C LEU A 269 23.53 -23.49 0.26
N ASP A 270 22.82 -22.99 -0.73
CA ASP A 270 22.53 -23.65 -2.00
C ASP A 270 23.04 -22.78 -3.17
N ASP A 271 23.82 -23.37 -4.06
CA ASP A 271 24.44 -22.68 -5.19
C ASP A 271 23.72 -23.04 -6.50
N GLY A 272 22.68 -22.29 -6.84
CA GLY A 272 21.97 -22.43 -8.11
C GLY A 272 22.77 -21.97 -9.34
N THR A 273 23.96 -21.40 -9.16
CA THR A 273 24.88 -21.08 -10.27
C THR A 273 25.77 -22.27 -10.64
N PHE A 274 25.75 -23.33 -9.81
CA PHE A 274 26.53 -24.54 -9.99
C PHE A 274 25.96 -25.42 -11.11
N SER A 275 26.78 -25.73 -12.11
CA SER A 275 26.40 -26.64 -13.19
C SER A 275 27.62 -27.42 -13.68
N GLY A 276 27.45 -28.73 -13.92
CA GLY A 276 28.53 -29.58 -14.43
C GLY A 276 29.77 -29.68 -13.53
N GLY A 277 29.65 -29.43 -12.22
CA GLY A 277 30.78 -29.44 -11.29
C GLY A 277 31.46 -28.07 -11.11
N ILE A 278 30.97 -27.00 -11.74
CA ILE A 278 31.59 -25.68 -11.78
C ILE A 278 30.62 -24.65 -11.18
N PRO A 279 31.02 -23.83 -10.18
CA PRO A 279 30.22 -22.73 -9.67
C PRO A 279 30.32 -21.52 -10.60
N ILE A 280 29.27 -20.67 -10.62
CA ILE A 280 29.16 -19.53 -11.54
C ILE A 280 29.32 -20.00 -13.01
N ALA A 281 28.84 -21.21 -13.30
CA ALA A 281 28.82 -21.78 -14.65
C ALA A 281 27.60 -21.32 -15.45
N GLN A 282 26.58 -20.83 -14.77
CA GLN A 282 25.34 -20.30 -15.34
C GLN A 282 24.77 -19.20 -14.45
N THR A 283 23.90 -18.36 -15.02
CA THR A 283 23.05 -17.47 -14.23
C THR A 283 22.19 -18.27 -13.27
N GLY A 284 22.17 -17.85 -12.00
CA GLY A 284 21.47 -18.58 -10.94
C GLY A 284 21.43 -17.81 -9.63
N ILE A 285 20.69 -18.35 -8.68
CA ILE A 285 20.57 -17.80 -7.32
C ILE A 285 21.45 -18.62 -6.38
N ILE A 286 22.26 -17.94 -5.59
CA ILE A 286 22.93 -18.50 -4.41
C ILE A 286 22.06 -18.14 -3.21
N SER A 287 21.38 -19.11 -2.61
CA SER A 287 20.44 -18.91 -1.50
C SER A 287 20.95 -19.50 -0.19
N PHE A 288 20.48 -18.98 0.93
CA PHE A 288 20.82 -19.43 2.29
C PHE A 288 19.71 -19.01 3.25
N ASP A 289 19.77 -19.45 4.51
CA ASP A 289 18.77 -19.04 5.52
C ASP A 289 18.80 -17.51 5.73
N SER A 290 17.63 -16.92 5.99
CA SER A 290 17.51 -15.50 6.33
C SER A 290 18.48 -15.08 7.45
N THR A 291 19.20 -14.00 7.19
CA THR A 291 20.14 -13.41 8.16
C THR A 291 19.54 -12.26 8.98
N GLU A 292 18.21 -12.06 8.95
CA GLU A 292 17.52 -10.95 9.64
C GLU A 292 17.95 -10.77 11.10
N GLU A 293 18.00 -11.87 11.86
CA GLU A 293 18.28 -11.85 13.30
C GLU A 293 19.78 -11.82 13.62
N THR A 294 20.63 -12.23 12.68
CA THR A 294 22.06 -12.48 12.93
C THR A 294 23.00 -11.47 12.28
N ALA A 295 22.68 -10.97 11.08
CA ALA A 295 23.51 -9.98 10.41
C ALA A 295 23.44 -8.61 11.10
N LYS A 296 24.58 -7.92 11.17
CA LYS A 296 24.70 -6.57 11.72
C LYS A 296 25.30 -5.63 10.68
N VAL A 297 25.04 -4.35 10.86
CA VAL A 297 25.64 -3.29 10.05
C VAL A 297 27.13 -3.12 10.36
N ARG A 298 27.89 -2.68 9.37
CA ARG A 298 29.31 -2.30 9.50
C ARG A 298 29.59 -1.10 8.59
N ILE A 299 30.70 -0.40 8.84
CA ILE A 299 31.29 0.55 7.89
C ILE A 299 32.62 -0.03 7.39
N ILE A 300 32.77 -0.14 6.07
CA ILE A 300 34.03 -0.50 5.40
C ILE A 300 34.21 0.47 4.23
N ASP A 301 35.38 1.13 4.13
CA ASP A 301 35.70 2.09 3.06
C ASP A 301 34.62 3.17 2.83
N GLY A 302 34.02 3.66 3.91
CA GLY A 302 32.96 4.68 3.87
C GLY A 302 31.58 4.15 3.47
N VAL A 303 31.44 2.87 3.14
CA VAL A 303 30.17 2.22 2.86
C VAL A 303 29.57 1.66 4.15
N TYR A 304 28.37 2.09 4.49
CA TYR A 304 27.60 1.59 5.63
C TYR A 304 26.52 0.59 5.16
N GLY A 305 26.47 -0.61 5.75
CA GLY A 305 25.42 -1.59 5.43
C GLY A 305 25.67 -3.00 5.96
N TYR A 306 24.87 -3.96 5.49
CA TYR A 306 24.98 -5.38 5.84
C TYR A 306 25.93 -6.07 4.87
N PHE A 307 27.13 -6.38 5.33
CA PHE A 307 28.18 -6.92 4.48
C PHE A 307 28.14 -8.43 4.37
N PHE A 308 28.21 -8.92 3.13
CA PHE A 308 28.37 -10.32 2.76
C PHE A 308 29.62 -10.49 1.92
N ARG A 309 30.29 -11.62 2.09
CA ARG A 309 31.50 -12.00 1.38
C ARG A 309 31.29 -13.31 0.65
N LEU A 310 31.28 -13.23 -0.68
CA LEU A 310 31.25 -14.36 -1.60
C LEU A 310 32.68 -14.74 -1.97
N THR A 311 33.10 -15.96 -1.68
CA THR A 311 34.44 -16.46 -2.03
C THR A 311 34.34 -17.58 -3.05
N VAL A 312 35.05 -17.43 -4.16
CA VAL A 312 35.15 -18.42 -5.24
C VAL A 312 36.61 -18.88 -5.33
N PRO A 313 36.95 -20.07 -4.80
CA PRO A 313 38.27 -20.65 -4.96
C PRO A 313 38.54 -20.90 -6.43
N SER A 314 39.67 -20.42 -6.94
CA SER A 314 40.13 -20.65 -8.31
C SER A 314 39.14 -20.23 -9.41
N ALA A 315 38.47 -19.09 -9.26
CA ALA A 315 37.70 -18.49 -10.35
C ALA A 315 38.59 -18.23 -11.59
N SER A 316 38.06 -18.46 -12.79
CA SER A 316 38.73 -18.05 -14.04
C SER A 316 38.78 -16.52 -14.13
N GLU A 317 39.93 -15.97 -14.54
CA GLU A 317 40.13 -14.52 -14.77
C GLU A 317 39.25 -13.94 -15.89
N SER A 318 38.64 -14.81 -16.70
CA SER A 318 37.67 -14.41 -17.73
C SER A 318 36.23 -14.40 -17.22
N THR A 319 35.96 -14.81 -15.97
CA THR A 319 34.58 -14.91 -15.46
C THR A 319 34.01 -13.51 -15.29
N THR A 320 32.85 -13.24 -15.88
CA THR A 320 32.20 -11.92 -15.79
C THR A 320 30.75 -12.00 -15.34
N LEU A 321 30.30 -10.99 -14.61
CA LEU A 321 28.91 -10.76 -14.24
C LEU A 321 28.40 -9.51 -14.94
N THR A 322 27.20 -9.58 -15.49
CA THR A 322 26.52 -8.43 -16.12
C THR A 322 25.55 -7.75 -15.16
N GLN A 323 25.03 -8.48 -14.18
CA GLN A 323 24.11 -7.95 -13.18
C GLN A 323 24.20 -8.78 -11.89
N VAL A 324 24.04 -8.11 -10.75
CA VAL A 324 23.92 -8.75 -9.43
C VAL A 324 22.68 -8.21 -8.75
N THR A 325 21.84 -9.12 -8.26
CA THR A 325 20.66 -8.76 -7.45
C THR A 325 20.71 -9.52 -6.13
N VAL A 326 20.05 -8.97 -5.11
CA VAL A 326 19.99 -9.52 -3.75
C VAL A 326 18.57 -9.97 -3.42
N ASP A 327 18.43 -11.04 -2.67
CA ASP A 327 17.15 -11.52 -2.17
C ASP A 327 17.00 -11.09 -0.70
N GLU A 328 16.02 -10.23 -0.44
CA GLU A 328 15.70 -9.70 0.88
C GLU A 328 14.50 -10.48 1.43
N PRO A 329 14.64 -11.20 2.58
CA PRO A 329 13.50 -11.85 3.22
C PRO A 329 12.46 -10.81 3.63
N PHE A 330 11.21 -11.26 3.81
CA PHE A 330 10.18 -10.45 4.44
C PHE A 330 10.55 -10.25 5.91
N GLN A 331 10.88 -9.02 6.30
CA GLN A 331 11.62 -8.76 7.54
C GLN A 331 11.33 -7.38 8.15
N LYS A 332 11.75 -7.17 9.39
CA LYS A 332 11.51 -5.91 10.12
C LYS A 332 12.31 -4.75 9.50
N ILE A 333 11.65 -3.62 9.27
CA ILE A 333 12.35 -2.38 8.88
C ILE A 333 13.14 -1.82 10.06
N ARG A 334 14.37 -1.36 9.84
CA ARG A 334 15.24 -0.75 10.85
C ARG A 334 15.75 0.58 10.36
N ASP A 335 15.87 1.56 11.24
CA ASP A 335 16.43 2.85 10.90
C ASP A 335 17.88 2.71 10.42
N PHE A 336 18.23 3.43 9.37
CA PHE A 336 19.53 3.42 8.71
C PHE A 336 20.14 4.80 8.80
N TRP A 337 21.45 4.88 8.98
CA TRP A 337 22.13 6.16 9.13
C TRP A 337 21.94 7.03 7.87
N ASP A 338 21.61 8.30 8.05
CA ASP A 338 21.49 9.30 6.97
C ASP A 338 22.80 9.65 6.26
N GLY A 339 23.93 9.10 6.71
CA GLY A 339 25.26 9.35 6.16
C GLY A 339 25.85 10.70 6.59
N ILE A 340 25.19 11.43 7.49
CA ILE A 340 25.67 12.71 8.02
C ILE A 340 26.22 12.48 9.44
N PRO A 341 27.52 12.70 9.69
CA PRO A 341 28.03 12.63 11.04
C PRO A 341 27.42 13.70 11.95
N ARG A 342 27.16 13.35 13.20
CA ARG A 342 26.66 14.27 14.23
C ARG A 342 27.80 15.08 14.79
N THR A 343 27.61 16.38 14.83
CA THR A 343 28.61 17.28 15.41
C THR A 343 28.72 17.06 16.92
N ILE A 344 29.96 17.03 17.40
CA ILE A 344 30.24 16.96 18.83
C ILE A 344 29.82 18.27 19.52
N LEU A 345 29.15 18.15 20.67
CA LEU A 345 28.71 19.31 21.46
C LEU A 345 29.59 19.57 22.68
N SER A 346 30.39 18.57 23.08
CA SER A 346 31.35 18.69 24.18
C SER A 346 32.53 17.76 23.95
N PHE A 347 33.75 18.28 24.02
CA PHE A 347 34.97 17.49 24.00
C PHE A 347 35.85 17.89 25.19
N GLN A 348 35.95 16.99 26.17
CA GLN A 348 36.71 17.22 27.40
C GLN A 348 37.89 16.24 27.49
N VAL A 349 39.08 16.78 27.73
CA VAL A 349 40.25 15.98 28.11
C VAL A 349 40.31 15.95 29.64
N GLY A 350 40.08 14.77 30.22
CA GLY A 350 39.99 14.56 31.66
C GLY A 350 41.23 13.89 32.24
N THR A 351 41.65 14.29 33.44
CA THR A 351 42.61 13.56 34.28
C THR A 351 42.13 13.61 35.73
N GLY A 352 41.65 12.47 36.24
CA GLY A 352 40.95 12.44 37.54
C GLY A 352 39.68 13.30 37.51
N THR A 353 39.63 14.34 38.33
CA THR A 353 38.51 15.30 38.41
C THR A 353 38.74 16.60 37.64
N VAL A 354 39.90 16.75 36.98
CA VAL A 354 40.26 17.93 36.19
C VAL A 354 39.87 17.72 34.74
N PHE A 355 39.21 18.71 34.14
CA PHE A 355 38.76 18.69 32.75
C PHE A 355 39.32 19.90 32.00
N THR A 356 39.74 19.70 30.76
CA THR A 356 40.07 20.77 29.81
C THR A 356 39.12 20.69 28.62
N ASP A 357 38.35 21.75 28.44
CA ASP A 357 37.39 21.88 27.35
C ASP A 357 38.13 22.24 26.05
N ASN A 358 38.02 21.38 25.06
CA ASN A 358 38.58 21.59 23.72
C ASN A 358 37.50 21.47 22.64
N THR A 359 36.23 21.71 23.00
CA THR A 359 35.08 21.52 22.11
C THR A 359 35.21 22.33 20.83
N THR A 360 35.55 23.61 20.92
CA THR A 360 35.71 24.49 19.75
C THR A 360 36.86 24.07 18.84
N ASN A 361 37.87 23.39 19.39
CA ASN A 361 39.05 22.99 18.63
C ASN A 361 38.83 21.77 17.74
N VAL A 362 37.76 20.99 17.97
CA VAL A 362 37.47 19.74 17.23
C VAL A 362 36.11 19.73 16.54
N PHE A 363 35.35 20.83 16.68
CA PHE A 363 33.97 20.95 16.21
C PHE A 363 33.88 21.00 14.68
N GLU A 364 34.76 21.73 14.01
CA GLU A 364 34.80 21.83 12.55
C GLU A 364 35.80 20.84 11.97
N ASP A 365 35.51 20.27 10.79
CA ASP A 365 36.50 19.49 10.03
C ASP A 365 37.46 20.44 9.31
N ARG A 366 38.22 21.19 10.09
CA ARG A 366 39.12 22.22 9.60
C ARG A 366 40.37 22.27 10.45
N PHE A 367 41.51 22.14 9.79
CA PHE A 367 42.82 22.37 10.35
C PHE A 367 43.52 23.48 9.55
N SER A 368 44.09 24.46 10.25
CA SER A 368 44.83 25.57 9.62
C SER A 368 46.30 25.52 10.03
N TYR A 369 47.18 25.67 9.04
CA TYR A 369 48.62 25.77 9.23
C TYR A 369 49.02 27.24 9.34
N ASP A 370 49.79 27.59 10.39
CA ASP A 370 50.39 28.92 10.59
C ASP A 370 51.90 28.79 10.48
N ASP A 371 52.52 29.53 9.55
CA ASP A 371 53.97 29.51 9.33
C ASP A 371 54.79 29.98 10.55
N THR A 372 54.17 30.71 11.48
CA THR A 372 54.82 31.34 12.65
C THR A 372 54.87 30.43 13.86
N THR A 373 53.77 29.71 14.14
CA THR A 373 53.64 28.76 15.27
C THR A 373 53.71 27.30 14.82
N LEU A 374 53.89 27.04 13.52
CA LEU A 374 53.77 25.77 12.81
C LEU A 374 52.35 25.18 12.80
N PHE A 375 51.47 25.56 13.73
CA PHE A 375 50.08 25.12 13.83
C PHE A 375 49.20 26.21 14.47
N ASP A 376 47.95 26.36 14.01
CA ASP A 376 46.95 27.20 14.69
C ASP A 376 46.30 26.43 15.84
N GLU A 377 46.71 26.73 17.08
CA GLU A 377 46.23 26.09 18.32
C GLU A 377 44.70 26.18 18.50
N SER A 378 44.01 27.09 17.82
CA SER A 378 42.54 27.15 17.85
C SER A 378 41.84 26.05 17.04
N THR A 379 42.58 25.34 16.19
CA THR A 379 42.04 24.34 15.23
C THR A 379 42.35 22.89 15.57
N TYR A 380 42.92 22.62 16.75
CA TYR A 380 43.14 21.26 17.23
C TYR A 380 43.17 21.17 18.75
N ALA A 381 42.76 20.03 19.29
CA ALA A 381 42.91 19.68 20.69
C ALA A 381 44.24 18.96 20.91
N THR A 382 44.94 19.36 21.97
CA THR A 382 46.11 18.63 22.45
C THR A 382 45.67 17.63 23.53
N VAL A 383 45.86 16.34 23.25
CA VAL A 383 45.66 15.29 24.27
C VAL A 383 46.99 15.10 25.01
N ASP A 384 47.24 15.97 25.98
CA ASP A 384 48.43 15.88 26.84
C ASP A 384 48.15 14.96 28.03
N ASP A 385 48.40 13.67 27.87
CA ASP A 385 48.58 12.77 29.00
C ASP A 385 49.86 13.23 29.73
N LYS A 386 49.70 13.94 30.84
CA LYS A 386 50.78 14.40 31.72
C LYS A 386 51.45 13.23 32.46
N GLY A 387 51.82 12.18 31.74
CA GLY A 387 52.74 11.12 32.13
C GLY A 387 52.16 10.00 32.99
N GLY A 388 50.86 9.67 32.92
CA GLY A 388 50.32 8.58 33.72
C GLY A 388 49.00 7.96 33.23
N VAL A 389 48.88 6.65 33.43
CA VAL A 389 47.63 5.89 33.27
C VAL A 389 46.52 6.56 34.09
N GLY A 390 45.47 7.08 33.43
CA GLY A 390 44.36 7.75 34.12
C GLY A 390 43.72 8.93 33.37
N SER A 391 44.34 9.43 32.29
CA SER A 391 43.70 10.38 31.38
C SER A 391 42.58 9.73 30.57
N PHE A 392 41.56 10.50 30.21
CA PHE A 392 40.43 10.03 29.41
C PHE A 392 39.88 11.14 28.53
N LEU A 393 39.25 10.77 27.42
CA LEU A 393 38.46 11.69 26.61
C LEU A 393 36.99 11.51 26.98
N ALA A 394 36.24 12.60 27.14
CA ALA A 394 34.79 12.55 27.30
C ALA A 394 34.12 13.37 26.18
N LEU A 395 33.35 12.69 25.35
CA LEU A 395 32.73 13.22 24.14
C LEU A 395 31.22 13.26 24.32
N GLY A 396 30.61 14.43 24.19
CA GLY A 396 29.18 14.66 24.44
C GLY A 396 28.40 14.96 23.16
N PHE A 397 27.28 14.26 22.98
CA PHE A 397 26.37 14.39 21.84
C PHE A 397 24.92 14.57 22.30
N ASN A 398 24.08 15.20 21.47
CA ASN A 398 22.67 15.41 21.81
C ASN A 398 21.83 14.12 21.74
N GLU A 399 22.24 13.20 20.87
CA GLU A 399 21.64 11.88 20.70
C GLU A 399 22.68 10.77 20.90
N ARG A 400 22.21 9.53 20.97
CA ARG A 400 23.06 8.36 21.17
C ARG A 400 23.83 8.06 19.88
N ILE A 401 25.11 7.69 20.02
CA ILE A 401 25.98 7.31 18.90
C ILE A 401 26.51 5.87 19.08
N MET A 402 26.79 5.23 17.95
CA MET A 402 27.40 3.89 17.85
C MET A 402 28.80 3.93 17.23
N GLY A 403 29.27 5.12 16.85
CA GLY A 403 30.59 5.30 16.30
C GLY A 403 31.09 6.73 16.38
N LEU A 404 32.38 6.90 16.14
CA LEU A 404 33.11 8.16 16.13
C LEU A 404 34.02 8.20 14.92
N GLU A 405 34.02 9.30 14.19
CA GLU A 405 35.09 9.63 13.24
C GLU A 405 36.09 10.53 13.97
N ILE A 406 37.37 10.14 13.97
CA ILE A 406 38.42 10.86 14.67
C ILE A 406 39.54 11.16 13.68
N LYS A 407 39.87 12.45 13.51
CA LYS A 407 40.92 12.89 12.59
C LYS A 407 42.09 13.55 13.31
N PHE A 408 43.29 13.15 12.93
CA PHE A 408 44.56 13.60 13.52
C PHE A 408 45.37 14.42 12.53
N ILE A 409 46.13 15.39 13.04
CA ILE A 409 47.12 16.11 12.22
C ILE A 409 48.18 15.09 11.74
N PRO A 410 48.61 15.14 10.46
CA PRO A 410 49.68 14.28 9.95
C PRO A 410 50.91 14.28 10.87
N ASP A 411 51.48 13.11 11.14
CA ASP A 411 52.63 12.88 12.03
C ASP A 411 52.44 13.28 13.51
N LYS A 412 51.23 13.67 13.93
CA LYS A 412 50.85 14.00 15.31
C LYS A 412 49.90 12.97 15.90
N ASN A 413 50.18 11.70 15.60
CA ASN A 413 49.44 10.52 16.04
C ASN A 413 50.15 9.80 17.19
N ASN A 414 49.45 8.87 17.82
CA ASN A 414 50.01 8.10 18.93
C ASN A 414 51.17 7.21 18.44
N THR A 415 52.24 7.15 19.23
CA THR A 415 53.43 6.34 18.96
C THR A 415 53.61 5.18 19.96
N ILE A 416 52.76 5.08 20.98
CA ILE A 416 52.85 4.11 22.08
C ILE A 416 51.83 3.00 21.92
N ASN A 417 52.24 1.76 22.16
CA ASN A 417 51.35 0.61 22.15
C ASN A 417 50.27 0.77 23.21
N SER A 418 49.03 0.79 22.75
CA SER A 418 47.85 1.00 23.58
C SER A 418 46.60 0.51 22.85
N VAL A 419 45.62 0.09 23.63
CA VAL A 419 44.31 -0.40 23.20
C VAL A 419 43.24 0.50 23.83
N MET A 420 42.29 0.91 23.00
CA MET A 420 41.16 1.74 23.40
C MET A 420 40.07 0.93 24.12
N THR A 421 39.43 1.55 25.12
CA THR A 421 38.13 1.16 25.67
C THR A 421 37.20 2.37 25.61
N ILE A 422 35.97 2.16 25.14
CA ILE A 422 34.89 3.17 25.18
C ILE A 422 33.84 2.75 26.21
N SER A 423 33.38 3.70 27.02
CA SER A 423 32.32 3.49 28.00
C SER A 423 31.20 4.52 27.87
N THR A 424 29.97 4.09 28.15
CA THR A 424 28.75 4.92 28.21
C THR A 424 28.29 5.10 29.65
N TRP A 425 27.49 6.12 29.92
CA TRP A 425 26.90 6.33 31.24
C TRP A 425 25.55 5.61 31.37
N ASP A 426 25.40 4.74 32.37
CA ASP A 426 24.16 3.98 32.63
C ASP A 426 23.21 4.64 33.66
N GLY A 427 23.52 5.86 34.09
CA GLY A 427 22.81 6.56 35.16
C GLY A 427 23.57 6.55 36.49
N GLU A 428 24.44 5.56 36.71
CA GLU A 428 25.18 5.38 37.96
C GLU A 428 26.69 5.15 37.75
N ASN A 429 27.07 4.43 36.70
CA ASN A 429 28.43 3.99 36.40
C ASN A 429 28.77 4.12 34.92
N TRP A 430 30.08 4.16 34.65
CA TRP A 430 30.61 4.05 33.28
C TRP A 430 30.69 2.58 32.88
N GLN A 431 29.93 2.18 31.87
CA GLN A 431 29.87 0.81 31.36
C GLN A 431 30.57 0.70 30.01
N ALA A 432 31.51 -0.22 29.88
CA ALA A 432 32.19 -0.48 28.62
C ALA A 432 31.19 -0.92 27.54
N VAL A 433 31.42 -0.47 26.31
CA VAL A 433 30.69 -0.94 25.12
C VAL A 433 31.19 -2.32 24.69
N SER A 434 30.39 -3.07 23.95
CA SER A 434 30.80 -4.36 23.37
C SER A 434 31.21 -4.22 21.90
N ASP A 435 31.98 -5.19 21.42
CA ASP A 435 32.40 -5.32 20.00
C ASP A 435 33.08 -4.06 19.44
N LEU A 436 33.90 -3.40 20.27
CA LEU A 436 34.66 -2.23 19.86
C LEU A 436 35.58 -2.56 18.68
N ARG A 437 35.49 -1.74 17.65
CA ARG A 437 36.31 -1.77 16.45
C ARG A 437 36.98 -0.41 16.31
N ASP A 438 38.29 -0.41 16.45
CA ASP A 438 39.08 0.80 16.42
C ASP A 438 39.76 0.97 15.05
N GLY A 439 39.15 1.74 14.15
CA GLY A 439 39.76 2.08 12.86
C GLY A 439 40.95 3.02 12.97
N THR A 440 41.21 3.58 14.15
CA THR A 440 42.43 4.37 14.42
C THR A 440 43.60 3.47 14.86
N PHE A 441 43.36 2.17 15.05
CA PHE A 441 44.34 1.18 15.47
C PHE A 441 45.19 0.67 14.31
N THR A 442 46.49 0.92 14.36
CA THR A 442 47.46 0.24 13.48
C THR A 442 48.81 0.11 14.19
N ASP A 443 49.64 -0.86 13.80
CA ASP A 443 50.92 -1.16 14.45
C ASP A 443 50.84 -1.35 15.99
N SER A 444 49.76 -1.97 16.47
CA SER A 444 49.45 -2.19 17.90
C SER A 444 49.19 -0.92 18.73
N LYS A 445 48.72 0.17 18.09
CA LYS A 445 48.53 1.49 18.72
C LYS A 445 47.17 2.08 18.33
N THR A 446 46.29 2.36 19.29
CA THR A 446 45.10 3.21 19.06
C THR A 446 45.53 4.64 18.73
N PHE A 447 44.70 5.41 18.03
CA PHE A 447 44.96 6.79 17.63
C PHE A 447 46.22 6.98 16.75
N ARG A 448 46.62 5.91 16.04
CA ARG A 448 47.81 5.92 15.19
C ARG A 448 47.53 6.50 13.81
N GLN A 449 46.28 6.47 13.37
CA GLN A 449 45.82 7.03 12.11
C GLN A 449 44.43 7.64 12.28
N THR A 450 44.06 8.55 11.39
CA THR A 450 42.67 8.98 11.23
C THR A 450 41.81 7.78 10.87
N GLY A 451 40.62 7.67 11.47
CA GLY A 451 39.75 6.54 11.22
C GLY A 451 38.43 6.61 11.97
N ILE A 452 37.59 5.61 11.71
CA ILE A 452 36.29 5.46 12.34
C ILE A 452 36.37 4.38 13.42
N VAL A 453 35.90 4.70 14.62
CA VAL A 453 35.74 3.77 15.73
C VAL A 453 34.26 3.44 15.87
N THR A 454 33.88 2.17 15.91
CA THR A 454 32.48 1.74 16.04
C THR A 454 32.32 0.68 17.12
N TRP A 455 31.13 0.53 17.67
CA TRP A 455 30.80 -0.50 18.66
C TRP A 455 29.34 -0.93 18.55
N THR A 456 28.98 -2.03 19.20
CA THR A 456 27.58 -2.41 19.35
C THR A 456 26.91 -1.48 20.37
N PRO A 457 25.90 -0.68 19.98
CA PRO A 457 25.21 0.21 20.90
C PRO A 457 24.47 -0.61 21.96
N ARG A 458 24.37 -0.06 23.17
CA ARG A 458 23.59 -0.67 24.25
C ARG A 458 22.08 -0.53 23.96
N GLU A 459 21.25 -1.29 24.65
CA GLU A 459 19.79 -1.21 24.49
C GLU A 459 19.23 0.19 24.78
N GLU A 460 18.00 0.47 24.33
CA GLU A 460 17.31 1.71 24.73
C GLU A 460 17.07 1.74 26.25
N ASN A 461 17.03 2.95 26.81
CA ASN A 461 16.77 3.20 28.24
C ASN A 461 17.81 2.63 29.22
N VAL A 462 19.01 2.26 28.76
CA VAL A 462 20.14 1.88 29.64
C VAL A 462 21.34 2.83 29.52
N GLU A 463 21.23 3.81 28.63
CA GLU A 463 22.21 4.86 28.39
C GLU A 463 21.54 6.20 28.65
N PHE A 464 22.15 7.04 29.48
CA PHE A 464 21.50 8.26 29.98
C PHE A 464 22.39 9.48 29.78
N LYS A 465 21.76 10.64 29.59
CA LYS A 465 22.44 11.92 29.54
C LYS A 465 23.05 12.25 30.92
N ARG A 466 24.23 12.88 30.95
CA ARG A 466 24.84 13.43 32.18
C ARG A 466 25.57 14.74 31.92
N GLU A 467 25.98 15.38 33.00
CA GLU A 467 26.94 16.48 33.00
C GLU A 467 28.38 15.94 33.16
N VAL A 468 29.32 16.55 32.42
CA VAL A 468 30.78 16.29 32.52
C VAL A 468 31.50 17.64 32.39
N GLY A 469 32.60 17.82 33.12
CA GLY A 469 33.44 19.02 32.99
C GLY A 469 32.81 20.32 33.48
N GLY A 470 31.78 20.27 34.34
CA GLY A 470 31.10 21.46 34.86
C GLY A 470 30.14 22.13 33.87
N ARG A 471 29.84 21.48 32.74
CA ARG A 471 28.80 21.94 31.81
C ARG A 471 27.42 21.62 32.35
N ALA A 472 26.51 22.60 32.28
CA ALA A 472 25.12 22.45 32.73
C ALA A 472 24.23 21.66 31.75
N GLU A 473 24.66 21.51 30.50
CA GLU A 473 23.93 20.74 29.49
C GLU A 473 24.13 19.24 29.70
N GLN A 474 23.01 18.51 29.83
CA GLN A 474 23.04 17.05 29.89
C GLN A 474 23.14 16.48 28.47
N LEU A 475 24.22 15.76 28.20
CA LEU A 475 24.50 15.13 26.90
C LEU A 475 24.73 13.63 27.08
N PHE A 476 24.59 12.86 25.99
CA PHE A 476 25.08 11.49 25.95
C PHE A 476 26.60 11.53 25.85
N TYR A 477 27.28 11.11 26.93
CA TYR A 477 28.73 11.13 26.98
C TYR A 477 29.33 9.74 26.75
N TYR A 478 30.39 9.72 25.94
CA TYR A 478 31.23 8.57 25.66
C TYR A 478 32.60 8.82 26.24
N ARG A 479 33.05 7.92 27.11
CA ARG A 479 34.35 8.03 27.78
C ARG A 479 35.34 7.09 27.11
N ILE A 480 36.40 7.65 26.53
CA ILE A 480 37.50 6.89 25.94
C ILE A 480 38.66 6.82 26.92
N THR A 481 39.12 5.61 27.21
CA THR A 481 40.31 5.31 28.00
C THR A 481 41.23 4.38 27.22
N THR A 482 42.51 4.37 27.55
CA THR A 482 43.48 3.43 26.99
C THR A 482 44.13 2.62 28.11
N ASP A 483 44.55 1.39 27.80
CA ASP A 483 45.26 0.50 28.74
C ASP A 483 46.70 0.96 29.06
N ASN A 484 47.21 1.92 28.29
CA ASN A 484 48.49 2.59 28.46
C ASN A 484 48.35 4.10 28.17
N THR A 485 49.43 4.88 28.25
CA THR A 485 49.40 6.33 27.96
C THR A 485 48.90 6.64 26.55
N MET A 486 48.08 7.68 26.38
CA MET A 486 47.48 8.06 25.07
C MET A 486 48.47 8.73 24.09
N GLN A 487 49.67 9.07 24.55
CA GLN A 487 50.74 9.68 23.75
C GLN A 487 52.12 9.23 24.24
N GLY A 488 53.14 9.39 23.40
CA GLY A 488 54.54 9.20 23.78
C GLY A 488 55.20 10.51 24.22
N THR A 489 56.26 10.43 25.03
CA THR A 489 57.00 11.61 25.54
C THR A 489 57.61 12.50 24.44
N ALA A 490 57.77 11.97 23.22
CA ALA A 490 58.37 12.67 22.08
C ALA A 490 57.37 13.25 21.07
N ASN A 491 56.11 12.78 21.04
CA ASN A 491 55.10 13.19 20.07
C ASN A 491 53.76 13.44 20.75
N LYS A 492 53.28 14.68 20.66
CA LYS A 492 51.94 15.07 21.14
C LYS A 492 50.86 14.52 20.21
N LEU A 493 49.76 14.05 20.79
CA LEU A 493 48.57 13.63 20.05
C LEU A 493 47.70 14.86 19.75
N PHE A 494 47.54 15.21 18.48
CA PHE A 494 46.71 16.33 18.05
C PHE A 494 45.50 15.86 17.25
N ILE A 495 44.31 16.11 17.82
CA ILE A 495 43.03 15.81 17.20
C ILE A 495 42.46 17.11 16.66
N TYR A 496 42.09 17.17 15.38
CA TYR A 496 41.52 18.38 14.78
C TYR A 496 40.03 18.24 14.46
N HIS A 497 39.49 17.01 14.44
CA HIS A 497 38.08 16.80 14.20
C HIS A 497 37.54 15.57 14.91
N ILE A 498 36.34 15.70 15.50
CA ILE A 498 35.55 14.57 15.98
C ILE A 498 34.08 14.75 15.60
N SER A 499 33.49 13.69 15.05
CA SER A 499 32.06 13.58 14.80
C SER A 499 31.53 12.20 15.24
N GLY A 500 30.22 12.10 15.44
CA GLY A 500 29.55 10.89 15.92
C GLY A 500 28.64 10.25 14.87
N ILE A 501 28.50 8.93 14.92
CA ILE A 501 27.58 8.19 14.04
C ILE A 501 26.38 7.76 14.88
N PRO A 502 25.14 8.19 14.58
CA PRO A 502 23.98 7.96 15.44
C PRO A 502 23.63 6.48 15.54
N VAL A 503 23.09 6.07 16.69
CA VAL A 503 22.53 4.72 16.88
C VAL A 503 21.31 4.52 15.97
N GLN A 504 21.18 3.34 15.35
CA GLN A 504 19.97 2.96 14.63
C GLN A 504 18.76 2.93 15.56
N LYS A 505 17.74 3.74 15.26
CA LYS A 505 16.48 3.71 15.99
C LYS A 505 15.68 2.46 15.64
N LYS A 506 15.03 1.89 16.66
CA LYS A 506 14.04 0.84 16.41
C LYS A 506 12.78 1.48 15.85
N ILE A 507 12.34 1.01 14.68
CA ILE A 507 11.02 1.39 14.15
C ILE A 507 9.97 0.54 14.87
N SER A 508 8.94 1.17 15.41
CA SER A 508 7.88 0.53 16.19
C SER A 508 6.83 -0.15 15.30
N ASN A 509 5.76 -0.64 15.94
CA ASN A 509 4.62 -1.29 15.32
C ASN A 509 3.58 -0.26 14.87
N PHE A 510 3.74 0.24 13.65
CA PHE A 510 2.77 1.15 13.04
C PHE A 510 1.55 0.42 12.50
N LYS A 511 0.41 1.11 12.47
CA LYS A 511 -0.87 0.56 11.98
C LYS A 511 -0.94 0.48 10.46
N PHE A 512 -0.35 1.45 9.76
CA PHE A 512 -0.30 1.49 8.30
C PHE A 512 0.80 2.41 7.80
N SER A 513 1.10 2.29 6.51
CA SER A 513 2.14 3.04 5.81
C SER A 513 1.62 3.61 4.50
N LEU A 514 2.40 4.52 3.92
CA LEU A 514 2.16 5.13 2.63
C LEU A 514 3.48 5.53 1.96
N ASN A 515 3.61 5.34 0.65
CA ASN A 515 4.61 6.04 -0.14
C ASN A 515 4.03 7.35 -0.69
N ALA A 516 4.63 8.46 -0.31
CA ALA A 516 4.25 9.79 -0.77
C ALA A 516 5.47 10.72 -0.71
N GLN A 517 5.57 11.65 -1.65
CA GLN A 517 6.66 12.62 -1.80
C GLN A 517 8.03 11.95 -1.96
N GLY A 518 8.04 10.75 -2.55
CA GLY A 518 9.24 9.91 -2.68
C GLY A 518 9.75 9.36 -1.34
N ARG A 519 8.92 9.33 -0.29
CA ARG A 519 9.28 8.95 1.08
C ARG A 519 8.33 7.88 1.61
N LEU A 520 8.82 7.08 2.54
CA LEU A 520 8.00 6.16 3.31
C LEU A 520 7.44 6.90 4.54
N TRP A 521 6.11 6.97 4.62
CA TRP A 521 5.39 7.48 5.77
C TRP A 521 4.84 6.33 6.60
N LEU A 522 4.98 6.42 7.92
CA LEU A 522 4.44 5.45 8.88
C LEU A 522 3.46 6.16 9.82
N PHE A 523 2.25 5.62 9.98
CA PHE A 523 1.15 6.26 10.70
C PHE A 523 0.63 5.42 11.86
N ASN A 524 0.28 6.10 12.96
CA ASN A 524 -0.29 5.54 14.19
C ASN A 524 0.65 4.49 14.82
N ASP A 525 1.59 4.98 15.62
CA ASP A 525 2.49 4.15 16.41
C ASP A 525 1.69 3.47 17.54
N LYS A 526 1.63 2.14 17.53
CA LYS A 526 0.86 1.37 18.53
C LYS A 526 1.63 1.16 19.84
N ALA A 527 2.93 1.43 19.87
CA ALA A 527 3.76 1.39 21.07
C ALA A 527 3.85 2.74 21.79
N ALA A 528 3.64 3.85 21.07
CA ALA A 528 3.69 5.21 21.62
C ALA A 528 2.41 6.01 21.29
N GLU A 529 2.54 7.10 20.56
CA GLU A 529 1.44 8.02 20.24
C GLU A 529 0.68 7.59 18.98
N ARG A 530 -0.64 7.48 19.09
CA ARG A 530 -1.49 6.92 18.02
C ARG A 530 -1.97 7.95 17.00
N ASN A 531 -1.77 9.23 17.30
CA ASN A 531 -2.11 10.38 16.48
C ASN A 531 -0.90 10.91 15.68
N ILE A 532 0.16 10.11 15.53
CA ILE A 532 1.44 10.52 14.96
C ILE A 532 1.69 9.96 13.56
N SER A 533 2.56 10.63 12.80
CA SER A 533 3.31 10.02 11.70
C SER A 533 4.81 10.33 11.77
N ILE A 534 5.63 9.40 11.31
CA ILE A 534 7.05 9.61 11.01
C ILE A 534 7.31 9.32 9.53
N VAL A 535 8.42 9.82 9.02
CA VAL A 535 8.72 9.76 7.58
C VAL A 535 10.20 9.53 7.34
N SER A 536 10.51 8.76 6.29
CA SER A 536 11.89 8.53 5.86
C SER A 536 12.45 9.71 5.07
N ASN A 537 13.76 9.76 4.90
CA ASN A 537 14.43 10.68 3.99
C ASN A 537 14.02 10.42 2.52
N VAL A 538 14.11 11.45 1.66
CA VAL A 538 13.70 11.36 0.25
C VAL A 538 14.42 10.20 -0.44
N ALA A 539 13.67 9.41 -1.20
CA ALA A 539 14.17 8.28 -1.97
C ALA A 539 14.87 7.21 -1.13
N THR A 540 14.63 7.18 0.19
CA THR A 540 15.14 6.14 1.08
C THR A 540 14.01 5.30 1.63
N LEU A 541 14.28 4.01 1.79
CA LEU A 541 13.35 3.09 2.42
C LEU A 541 13.32 3.28 3.94
N ASN A 542 14.50 3.36 4.56
CA ASN A 542 14.66 3.09 5.98
C ASN A 542 15.54 4.11 6.72
N VAL A 543 15.76 5.31 6.18
CA VAL A 543 16.45 6.40 6.89
C VAL A 543 15.41 7.30 7.53
N PHE A 544 15.13 7.16 8.82
CA PHE A 544 14.16 7.94 9.61
C PHE A 544 14.84 8.95 10.55
N ASN A 545 16.13 9.18 10.33
CA ASN A 545 16.91 10.21 11.03
C ASN A 545 17.38 11.29 10.04
N GLY A 546 17.96 12.36 10.60
CA GLY A 546 18.49 13.48 9.84
C GLY A 546 17.46 14.55 9.48
N LEU A 547 17.98 15.69 8.99
CA LEU A 547 17.17 16.85 8.62
C LEU A 547 16.11 16.52 7.56
N GLY A 548 16.43 15.59 6.65
CA GLY A 548 15.51 15.17 5.61
C GLY A 548 14.28 14.45 6.13
N SER A 549 14.33 13.79 7.28
CA SER A 549 13.20 13.04 7.88
C SER A 549 12.29 13.94 8.74
N GLY A 550 12.82 15.07 9.25
CA GLY A 550 12.06 15.99 10.07
C GLY A 550 11.67 15.44 11.45
N ASP A 551 10.90 16.24 12.18
CA ASP A 551 10.28 15.82 13.44
C ASP A 551 8.97 15.06 13.18
N PRO A 552 8.54 14.19 14.12
CA PRO A 552 7.24 13.55 14.02
C PRO A 552 6.08 14.54 13.95
N LEU A 553 5.07 14.25 13.12
CA LEU A 553 3.90 15.10 12.93
C LEU A 553 2.68 14.57 13.70
N PHE A 554 1.89 15.48 14.27
CA PHE A 554 0.72 15.14 15.09
C PHE A 554 -0.59 15.59 14.44
N TYR A 555 -1.63 14.77 14.56
CA TYR A 555 -2.94 15.00 13.93
C TYR A 555 -4.05 15.19 14.96
N GLY A 556 -4.32 16.45 15.29
CA GLY A 556 -5.41 16.81 16.22
C GLY A 556 -5.18 16.25 17.63
N ASN A 557 -6.22 15.66 18.23
CA ASN A 557 -6.16 15.04 19.57
C ASN A 557 -5.46 13.66 19.57
N ASP A 558 -5.42 12.97 20.70
CA ASP A 558 -4.71 11.68 20.88
C ASP A 558 -5.44 10.47 20.27
N GLU A 559 -6.58 10.67 19.58
CA GLU A 559 -7.27 9.59 18.90
C GLU A 559 -6.45 9.01 17.75
N ASP A 560 -6.61 7.71 17.50
CA ASP A 560 -5.95 6.97 16.41
C ASP A 560 -6.14 7.63 15.04
N VAL A 561 -5.04 7.85 14.32
CA VAL A 561 -5.11 7.99 12.86
C VAL A 561 -5.58 6.65 12.27
N GLN A 562 -6.54 6.72 11.35
CA GLN A 562 -7.22 5.53 10.81
C GLN A 562 -6.73 5.16 9.41
N ALA A 563 -6.57 6.17 8.55
CA ALA A 563 -6.16 6.01 7.16
C ALA A 563 -5.49 7.30 6.65
N ALA A 564 -4.65 7.18 5.62
CA ALA A 564 -4.14 8.30 4.87
C ALA A 564 -3.98 7.92 3.40
N ILE A 565 -3.97 8.92 2.51
CA ILE A 565 -3.76 8.73 1.08
C ILE A 565 -3.13 9.99 0.46
N PRO A 566 -2.22 9.86 -0.52
CA PRO A 566 -1.65 11.00 -1.18
C PRO A 566 -2.63 11.50 -2.24
N ILE A 567 -2.60 12.80 -2.47
CA ILE A 567 -3.36 13.48 -3.50
C ILE A 567 -2.43 14.34 -4.32
N HIS A 568 -2.51 14.15 -5.62
CA HIS A 568 -1.85 14.97 -6.61
C HIS A 568 -2.75 16.14 -7.00
N ILE A 569 -2.31 17.35 -6.64
CA ILE A 569 -3.02 18.59 -6.95
C ILE A 569 -2.22 19.38 -7.96
N ARG A 570 -2.83 19.69 -9.10
CA ARG A 570 -2.26 20.63 -10.07
C ARG A 570 -2.74 22.05 -9.75
N THR A 571 -1.82 22.91 -9.37
CA THR A 571 -2.07 24.34 -9.17
C THR A 571 -1.49 25.13 -10.34
N THR A 572 -1.82 26.42 -10.45
CA THR A 572 -1.19 27.34 -11.41
C THR A 572 0.31 27.51 -11.15
N ALA A 573 0.78 27.24 -9.93
CA ALA A 573 2.19 27.33 -9.52
C ALA A 573 2.97 26.03 -9.71
N GLY A 574 2.31 24.93 -10.10
CA GLY A 574 2.93 23.61 -10.26
C GLY A 574 2.06 22.47 -9.73
N SER A 575 2.51 21.23 -9.93
CA SER A 575 1.95 20.04 -9.27
C SER A 575 2.53 19.90 -7.88
N ARG A 576 1.68 19.64 -6.89
CA ARG A 576 2.07 19.29 -5.52
C ARG A 576 1.42 17.98 -5.12
N GLU A 577 2.06 17.22 -4.25
CA GLU A 577 1.48 16.04 -3.62
C GLU A 577 1.24 16.33 -2.14
N ASN A 578 -0.03 16.39 -1.74
CA ASN A 578 -0.44 16.55 -0.34
C ASN A 578 -0.92 15.20 0.20
N ILE A 579 -1.05 15.06 1.53
CA ILE A 579 -1.53 13.81 2.15
C ILE A 579 -2.82 14.10 2.93
N LEU A 580 -3.92 13.45 2.55
CA LEU A 580 -5.16 13.50 3.31
C LEU A 580 -5.11 12.43 4.40
N VAL A 581 -5.27 12.86 5.65
CA VAL A 581 -5.14 12.02 6.85
C VAL A 581 -6.47 12.01 7.58
N LEU A 582 -7.02 10.82 7.80
CA LEU A 582 -8.34 10.64 8.39
C LEU A 582 -8.26 9.92 9.73
N LYS A 583 -8.95 10.48 10.71
CA LYS A 583 -9.29 9.86 12.00
C LYS A 583 -10.71 9.31 11.93
N ASN A 584 -11.24 8.73 13.00
CA ASN A 584 -12.63 8.22 12.99
C ASN A 584 -13.67 9.34 12.76
N ASN A 585 -13.41 10.54 13.28
CA ASN A 585 -14.34 11.67 13.32
C ASN A 585 -13.75 12.98 12.75
N ALA A 586 -12.53 12.96 12.21
CA ALA A 586 -11.85 14.15 11.70
C ALA A 586 -11.06 13.86 10.43
N THR A 587 -10.90 14.90 9.61
CA THR A 587 -10.16 14.90 8.36
C THR A 587 -9.15 16.04 8.39
N HIS A 588 -7.88 15.70 8.17
CA HIS A 588 -6.75 16.61 8.12
C HIS A 588 -6.07 16.53 6.75
N LEU A 589 -5.37 17.58 6.37
CA LEU A 589 -4.56 17.67 5.17
C LEU A 589 -3.16 18.09 5.58
N LEU A 590 -2.17 17.25 5.28
CA LEU A 590 -0.76 17.59 5.36
C LEU A 590 -0.35 18.27 4.05
N VAL A 591 0.11 19.52 4.17
CA VAL A 591 0.60 20.35 3.06
C VAL A 591 2.10 20.57 3.20
N GLY A 592 2.79 20.87 2.09
CA GLY A 592 4.24 21.09 2.04
C GLY A 592 5.00 19.89 1.46
N GLU A 593 6.21 20.11 0.95
CA GLU A 593 7.00 19.08 0.23
C GLU A 593 8.23 18.60 0.99
N ASN A 594 8.58 19.27 2.09
CA ASN A 594 9.77 18.98 2.87
C ASN A 594 9.53 19.29 4.37
N PRO A 595 10.40 18.79 5.27
CA PRO A 595 10.28 18.99 6.71
C PRO A 595 10.10 20.42 7.20
N GLU A 596 10.65 21.42 6.49
CA GLU A 596 10.56 22.83 6.88
C GLU A 596 9.21 23.46 6.48
N GLU A 597 8.52 22.87 5.50
CA GLU A 597 7.26 23.34 4.95
C GLU A 597 6.02 22.56 5.42
N TRP A 598 6.22 21.39 6.03
CA TRP A 598 5.13 20.52 6.43
C TRP A 598 4.22 21.17 7.47
N ASP A 599 2.94 21.30 7.15
CA ASP A 599 1.91 21.82 8.03
C ASP A 599 0.64 20.96 7.99
N VAL A 600 -0.01 20.79 9.15
CA VAL A 600 -1.20 19.95 9.31
C VAL A 600 -2.43 20.83 9.45
N VAL A 601 -3.25 20.88 8.40
CA VAL A 601 -4.47 21.68 8.35
C VAL A 601 -5.69 20.80 8.63
N THR A 602 -6.58 21.24 9.52
CA THR A 602 -7.85 20.53 9.77
C THR A 602 -8.90 20.95 8.75
N ILE A 603 -9.39 19.99 7.95
CA ILE A 603 -10.45 20.22 6.95
C ILE A 603 -11.84 20.03 7.56
N SER A 604 -11.99 19.04 8.45
CA SER A 604 -13.24 18.80 9.17
C SER A 604 -12.97 18.17 10.52
N GLY A 605 -13.61 18.69 11.58
CA GLY A 605 -13.59 18.08 12.92
C GLY A 605 -14.78 17.16 13.21
N ARG A 606 -15.56 16.78 12.18
CA ARG A 606 -16.75 15.92 12.32
C ARG A 606 -16.81 14.75 11.33
N ILE A 607 -16.21 14.92 10.16
CA ILE A 607 -16.18 13.89 9.13
C ILE A 607 -14.80 13.23 9.18
N GLY A 608 -14.80 11.92 9.37
CA GLY A 608 -13.60 11.07 9.34
C GLY A 608 -13.86 9.78 8.59
N CYS A 609 -13.07 8.75 8.85
CA CYS A 609 -13.16 7.42 8.27
C CYS A 609 -13.17 6.35 9.36
N ASN A 610 -14.31 5.70 9.54
CA ASN A 610 -14.50 4.57 10.47
C ASN A 610 -14.29 3.20 9.79
N ALA A 611 -14.11 3.18 8.47
CA ALA A 611 -13.80 2.00 7.67
C ALA A 611 -12.55 2.24 6.81
N PRO A 612 -11.34 2.14 7.39
CA PRO A 612 -10.10 2.66 6.78
C PRO A 612 -9.78 2.12 5.38
N LEU A 613 -10.10 0.85 5.13
CA LEU A 613 -9.82 0.18 3.87
C LEU A 613 -10.80 0.57 2.75
N THR A 614 -11.79 1.42 3.06
CA THR A 614 -12.63 2.08 2.05
C THR A 614 -12.00 3.34 1.47
N LEU A 615 -10.99 3.94 2.12
CA LEU A 615 -10.29 5.10 1.59
C LEU A 615 -9.54 4.72 0.31
N LYS A 616 -9.95 5.30 -0.82
CA LYS A 616 -9.33 5.09 -2.14
C LYS A 616 -9.26 6.40 -2.90
N GLY A 617 -8.17 6.58 -3.63
CA GLY A 617 -7.93 7.71 -4.54
C GLY A 617 -8.08 7.22 -5.98
N SER A 618 -8.77 8.00 -6.81
CA SER A 618 -8.94 7.66 -8.23
C SER A 618 -7.62 7.87 -8.99
N SER A 619 -7.35 7.05 -10.00
CA SER A 619 -6.20 7.22 -10.90
C SER A 619 -6.43 8.34 -11.92
N ILE A 620 -7.69 8.64 -12.24
CA ILE A 620 -8.10 9.74 -13.13
C ILE A 620 -9.00 10.69 -12.37
N GLY A 621 -8.84 11.99 -12.62
CA GLY A 621 -9.72 12.98 -12.01
C GLY A 621 -11.10 13.06 -12.67
N LEU A 622 -12.12 13.34 -11.88
CA LEU A 622 -13.43 13.69 -12.44
C LEU A 622 -13.35 15.04 -13.16
N GLU A 623 -13.84 15.09 -14.40
CA GLU A 623 -14.02 16.35 -15.12
C GLU A 623 -15.28 17.04 -14.59
N PHE A 624 -15.12 17.91 -13.60
CA PHE A 624 -16.23 18.68 -13.03
C PHE A 624 -16.60 19.89 -13.90
N ALA A 625 -15.67 20.33 -14.76
CA ALA A 625 -15.83 21.37 -15.77
C ALA A 625 -14.89 21.09 -16.95
N PRO A 626 -15.20 21.56 -18.18
CA PRO A 626 -14.36 21.34 -19.34
C PRO A 626 -12.88 21.67 -19.06
N LEU A 627 -11.99 20.72 -19.29
CA LEU A 627 -10.53 20.82 -19.09
C LEU A 627 -10.05 20.89 -17.62
N GLN A 628 -10.92 20.63 -16.64
CA GLN A 628 -10.54 20.54 -15.22
C GLN A 628 -10.82 19.15 -14.65
N SER A 629 -9.85 18.24 -14.83
CA SER A 629 -9.84 16.94 -14.16
C SER A 629 -9.04 17.04 -12.84
N LYS A 630 -9.67 16.69 -11.72
CA LYS A 630 -9.02 16.65 -10.39
C LYS A 630 -9.10 15.26 -9.79
N GLN A 631 -7.98 14.76 -9.26
CA GLN A 631 -7.99 13.51 -8.51
C GLN A 631 -9.01 13.60 -7.37
N ILE A 632 -9.84 12.56 -7.24
CA ILE A 632 -10.83 12.46 -6.18
C ILE A 632 -10.44 11.37 -5.20
N VAL A 633 -10.92 11.51 -3.97
CA VAL A 633 -10.78 10.51 -2.92
C VAL A 633 -12.16 10.17 -2.39
N ILE A 634 -12.48 8.88 -2.25
CA ILE A 634 -13.75 8.40 -1.72
C ILE A 634 -13.49 7.54 -0.48
N TRP A 635 -14.33 7.67 0.54
CA TRP A 635 -14.29 6.82 1.73
C TRP A 635 -15.65 6.73 2.42
N GLN A 636 -15.80 5.72 3.28
CA GLN A 636 -16.92 5.59 4.20
C GLN A 636 -16.60 6.31 5.52
N GLY A 637 -17.47 7.24 5.90
CA GLY A 637 -17.52 7.82 7.24
C GLY A 637 -18.69 7.26 8.04
N SER A 638 -18.93 7.83 9.23
CA SER A 638 -19.96 7.36 10.16
C SER A 638 -21.40 7.52 9.64
N GLY A 639 -21.67 8.58 8.88
CA GLY A 639 -23.02 8.92 8.41
C GLY A 639 -23.25 8.79 6.91
N GLY A 640 -22.24 8.36 6.14
CA GLY A 640 -22.36 8.32 4.69
C GLY A 640 -21.07 7.89 3.98
N ILE A 641 -21.14 7.85 2.65
CA ILE A 641 -19.99 7.80 1.76
C ILE A 641 -19.68 9.22 1.31
N TYR A 642 -18.42 9.60 1.42
CA TYR A 642 -17.95 10.95 1.10
C TYR A 642 -16.95 10.92 -0.04
N ILE A 643 -16.99 11.95 -0.88
CA ILE A 643 -15.97 12.25 -1.88
C ILE A 643 -15.28 13.56 -1.48
N TRP A 644 -13.98 13.64 -1.72
CA TRP A 644 -13.20 14.87 -1.65
C TRP A 644 -12.55 15.14 -3.00
N ASP A 645 -12.66 16.38 -3.46
CA ASP A 645 -12.34 16.81 -4.83
C ASP A 645 -11.12 17.75 -4.92
N GLY A 646 -10.33 17.84 -3.85
CA GLY A 646 -9.28 18.86 -3.72
C GLY A 646 -9.69 20.06 -2.87
N THR A 647 -10.99 20.29 -2.67
CA THR A 647 -11.49 21.53 -2.06
C THR A 647 -12.52 21.32 -0.97
N SER A 648 -13.46 20.40 -1.15
CA SER A 648 -14.58 20.19 -0.24
C SER A 648 -14.92 18.72 -0.07
N ILE A 649 -15.57 18.39 1.03
CA ILE A 649 -16.10 17.05 1.31
C ILE A 649 -17.58 17.04 0.94
N ILE A 650 -17.97 16.15 0.03
CA ILE A 650 -19.33 16.05 -0.52
C ILE A 650 -19.90 14.66 -0.18
N PRO A 651 -21.10 14.54 0.41
CA PRO A 651 -21.75 13.25 0.58
C PRO A 651 -22.28 12.73 -0.77
N ILE A 652 -22.07 11.43 -1.05
CA ILE A 652 -22.58 10.77 -2.27
C ILE A 652 -23.55 9.63 -1.96
N SER A 653 -23.88 9.39 -0.69
CA SER A 653 -24.73 8.29 -0.25
C SER A 653 -26.22 8.64 -0.11
N ASP A 654 -26.65 9.86 -0.43
CA ASP A 654 -28.03 10.32 -0.18
C ASP A 654 -29.09 9.45 -0.87
N SER A 655 -28.81 8.99 -2.10
CA SER A 655 -29.74 8.13 -2.85
C SER A 655 -29.82 6.70 -2.30
N ILE A 656 -28.85 6.29 -1.48
CA ILE A 656 -28.74 4.97 -0.87
C ILE A 656 -28.74 5.06 0.66
N SER A 657 -29.40 6.08 1.21
CA SER A 657 -29.42 6.40 2.64
C SER A 657 -30.03 5.28 3.52
N ASN A 658 -30.79 4.36 2.94
CA ASN A 658 -31.30 3.17 3.62
C ASN A 658 -30.18 2.28 4.21
N TYR A 659 -28.98 2.30 3.64
CA TYR A 659 -27.84 1.57 4.20
C TYR A 659 -27.24 2.20 5.47
N PHE A 660 -27.56 3.46 5.75
CA PHE A 660 -27.10 4.20 6.93
C PHE A 660 -28.21 4.33 7.99
N ASP A 661 -29.47 4.10 7.62
CA ASP A 661 -30.61 4.07 8.52
C ASP A 661 -30.63 2.76 9.34
N GLN A 662 -30.17 2.84 10.59
CA GLN A 662 -30.11 1.70 11.51
C GLN A 662 -31.48 1.07 11.84
N SER A 663 -32.62 1.64 11.42
CA SER A 663 -33.93 0.97 11.52
C SER A 663 -34.12 -0.12 10.47
N LYS A 664 -33.35 -0.09 9.37
CA LYS A 664 -33.46 -1.02 8.25
C LYS A 664 -32.62 -2.29 8.47
N PRO A 665 -33.07 -3.46 7.97
CA PRO A 665 -32.30 -4.70 8.03
C PRO A 665 -31.10 -4.70 7.08
N GLU A 666 -31.17 -4.00 5.95
CA GLU A 666 -30.07 -3.88 4.99
C GLU A 666 -28.96 -2.91 5.43
N ALA A 667 -29.18 -2.13 6.50
CA ALA A 667 -28.21 -1.16 6.98
C ALA A 667 -26.88 -1.80 7.39
N ILE A 668 -25.82 -1.01 7.33
CA ILE A 668 -24.47 -1.44 7.72
C ILE A 668 -24.49 -1.93 9.17
N ASN A 669 -23.85 -3.07 9.41
CA ASN A 669 -23.60 -3.57 10.74
C ASN A 669 -22.50 -2.75 11.42
N LEU A 670 -22.88 -1.90 12.39
CA LEU A 670 -21.96 -1.00 13.08
C LEU A 670 -20.83 -1.73 13.85
N ASN A 671 -21.06 -2.98 14.29
CA ASN A 671 -20.03 -3.78 14.97
C ASN A 671 -18.94 -4.29 14.01
N ARG A 672 -19.19 -4.21 12.70
CA ARG A 672 -18.30 -4.72 11.65
C ARG A 672 -17.91 -3.63 10.65
N VAL A 673 -18.21 -2.36 10.95
CA VAL A 673 -18.01 -1.24 10.02
C VAL A 673 -16.56 -1.08 9.61
N ASN A 674 -15.62 -1.34 10.52
CA ASN A 674 -14.18 -1.33 10.29
C ASN A 674 -13.70 -2.42 9.31
N LEU A 675 -14.52 -3.44 9.05
CA LEU A 675 -14.25 -4.50 8.09
C LEU A 675 -14.70 -4.16 6.67
N SER A 676 -15.40 -3.05 6.46
CA SER A 676 -15.79 -2.62 5.11
C SER A 676 -14.54 -2.39 4.24
N ARG A 677 -14.66 -2.64 2.94
CA ARG A 677 -13.59 -2.52 1.95
C ARG A 677 -14.07 -1.72 0.76
N ALA A 678 -13.12 -1.12 0.04
CA ALA A 678 -13.41 -0.55 -1.26
C ALA A 678 -12.22 -0.72 -2.20
N PHE A 679 -12.48 -0.59 -3.49
CA PHE A 679 -11.46 -0.52 -4.52
C PHE A 679 -11.99 0.21 -5.75
N PHE A 680 -11.08 0.77 -6.54
CA PHE A 680 -11.40 1.31 -7.85
C PHE A 680 -11.22 0.22 -8.90
N GLU A 681 -12.13 0.24 -9.88
CA GLU A 681 -12.06 -0.58 -11.08
C GLU A 681 -12.18 0.32 -12.32
N VAL A 682 -11.47 -0.07 -13.38
CA VAL A 682 -11.64 0.47 -14.73
C VAL A 682 -12.02 -0.68 -15.68
N HIS A 683 -13.17 -0.56 -16.33
CA HIS A 683 -13.66 -1.52 -17.32
C HIS A 683 -14.54 -0.82 -18.36
N ASP A 684 -14.40 -1.19 -19.64
CA ASP A 684 -15.07 -0.56 -20.78
C ASP A 684 -14.94 0.99 -20.76
N ASP A 685 -13.75 1.53 -20.42
CA ASP A 685 -13.47 2.97 -20.26
C ASP A 685 -14.29 3.69 -19.17
N ASN A 686 -15.05 2.97 -18.35
CA ASN A 686 -15.78 3.50 -17.21
C ASN A 686 -15.00 3.26 -15.91
N HIS A 687 -15.23 4.14 -14.93
CA HIS A 687 -14.57 4.10 -13.63
C HIS A 687 -15.60 3.83 -12.54
N TYR A 688 -15.32 2.84 -11.70
CA TYR A 688 -16.23 2.36 -10.68
C TYR A 688 -15.56 2.34 -9.31
N TYR A 689 -16.28 2.80 -8.29
CA TYR A 689 -15.90 2.62 -6.89
C TYR A 689 -16.76 1.53 -6.27
N HIS A 690 -16.14 0.40 -5.94
CA HIS A 690 -16.81 -0.71 -5.27
C HIS A 690 -16.74 -0.51 -3.76
N TRP A 691 -17.84 -0.72 -3.07
CA TRP A 691 -17.96 -0.63 -1.63
C TRP A 691 -18.58 -1.92 -1.08
N LEU A 692 -17.79 -2.63 -0.29
CA LEU A 692 -18.13 -3.92 0.31
C LEU A 692 -18.35 -3.74 1.81
N PHE A 693 -19.46 -4.22 2.36
CA PHE A 693 -19.75 -4.17 3.80
C PHE A 693 -20.65 -5.32 4.25
N SER A 694 -20.70 -5.56 5.56
CA SER A 694 -21.67 -6.48 6.17
C SER A 694 -22.97 -5.75 6.52
N SER A 695 -24.10 -6.23 6.04
CA SER A 695 -25.44 -5.77 6.44
C SER A 695 -25.83 -6.29 7.83
N LYS A 696 -26.85 -5.69 8.45
CA LYS A 696 -27.43 -6.18 9.71
C LYS A 696 -28.23 -7.47 9.54
N ALA A 697 -28.67 -7.78 8.31
CA ALA A 697 -29.47 -8.96 8.01
C ALA A 697 -28.64 -10.26 8.10
N THR A 698 -27.31 -10.19 7.96
CA THR A 698 -26.43 -11.36 7.98
C THR A 698 -25.84 -11.65 9.35
N SER A 699 -25.85 -12.94 9.71
CA SER A 699 -25.15 -13.48 10.88
C SER A 699 -23.76 -14.05 10.55
N THR A 700 -23.31 -13.98 9.29
CA THR A 700 -22.01 -14.50 8.85
C THR A 700 -20.87 -13.51 9.12
N ASN A 701 -19.64 -14.03 9.08
CA ASN A 701 -18.41 -13.23 9.27
C ASN A 701 -17.95 -12.54 7.97
N ASP A 702 -18.84 -12.39 7.00
CA ASP A 702 -18.48 -12.05 5.63
C ASP A 702 -19.03 -10.66 5.27
N LEU A 703 -18.40 -9.98 4.33
CA LEU A 703 -18.99 -8.86 3.62
C LEU A 703 -20.01 -9.42 2.64
N ASP A 704 -21.29 -9.06 2.77
CA ASP A 704 -22.40 -9.67 2.03
C ASP A 704 -23.03 -8.72 1.00
N THR A 705 -22.70 -7.43 1.09
CA THR A 705 -23.27 -6.36 0.28
C THR A 705 -22.19 -5.64 -0.49
N GLU A 706 -22.36 -5.58 -1.82
CA GLU A 706 -21.49 -4.82 -2.74
C GLU A 706 -22.33 -3.74 -3.43
N MET A 707 -21.96 -2.49 -3.17
CA MET A 707 -22.51 -1.31 -3.84
C MET A 707 -21.43 -0.71 -4.74
N VAL A 708 -21.82 -0.26 -5.93
CA VAL A 708 -20.88 0.30 -6.90
C VAL A 708 -21.35 1.68 -7.32
N PHE A 709 -20.46 2.65 -7.23
CA PHE A 709 -20.69 4.01 -7.71
C PHE A 709 -20.05 4.18 -9.08
N ASP A 710 -20.85 4.51 -10.09
CA ASP A 710 -20.37 4.93 -11.40
C ASP A 710 -19.92 6.38 -11.33
N LEU A 711 -18.61 6.62 -11.49
CA LEU A 711 -18.01 7.95 -11.38
C LEU A 711 -18.48 8.88 -12.50
N LYS A 712 -18.64 8.36 -13.72
CA LYS A 712 -19.02 9.14 -14.90
C LYS A 712 -20.45 9.64 -14.80
N ARG A 713 -21.36 8.75 -14.36
CA ARG A 713 -22.82 9.03 -14.34
C ARG A 713 -23.34 9.45 -12.97
N GLN A 714 -22.51 9.34 -11.94
CA GLN A 714 -22.81 9.70 -10.56
C GLN A 714 -24.06 8.99 -10.03
N GLY A 715 -24.09 7.66 -10.16
CA GLY A 715 -25.19 6.82 -9.73
C GLY A 715 -24.71 5.53 -9.08
N TRP A 716 -25.44 5.07 -8.07
CA TRP A 716 -25.18 3.79 -7.41
C TRP A 716 -25.92 2.64 -8.10
N PHE A 717 -25.35 1.45 -8.06
CA PHE A 717 -26.04 0.20 -8.33
C PHE A 717 -25.50 -0.89 -7.41
N ARG A 718 -26.25 -1.99 -7.25
CA ARG A 718 -25.85 -3.12 -6.42
C ARG A 718 -25.28 -4.23 -7.27
N ILE A 719 -24.23 -4.90 -6.78
CA ILE A 719 -23.82 -6.21 -7.29
C ILE A 719 -24.17 -7.26 -6.22
N ALA A 720 -24.80 -8.35 -6.65
CA ALA A 720 -25.21 -9.45 -5.80
C ALA A 720 -24.63 -10.77 -6.35
N ARG A 721 -23.55 -11.22 -5.71
CA ARG A 721 -22.84 -12.48 -6.03
C ARG A 721 -23.33 -13.58 -5.10
N THR A 722 -24.55 -14.05 -5.32
CA THR A 722 -25.23 -15.03 -4.45
C THR A 722 -24.36 -16.27 -4.24
N GLY A 723 -24.00 -16.55 -2.99
CA GLY A 723 -23.16 -17.68 -2.59
C GLY A 723 -21.66 -17.48 -2.76
N LYS A 724 -21.21 -16.37 -3.38
CA LYS A 724 -19.81 -16.05 -3.63
C LYS A 724 -19.52 -14.54 -3.41
N PRO A 725 -19.82 -13.99 -2.22
CA PRO A 725 -19.64 -12.56 -1.98
C PRO A 725 -18.15 -12.18 -1.90
N LEU A 726 -17.79 -11.03 -2.47
CA LEU A 726 -16.41 -10.53 -2.41
C LEU A 726 -16.05 -10.05 -1.01
N GLN A 727 -14.83 -10.36 -0.58
CA GLN A 727 -14.29 -9.93 0.70
C GLN A 727 -13.24 -8.82 0.57
N ALA A 728 -12.59 -8.72 -0.59
CA ALA A 728 -11.72 -7.61 -0.97
C ALA A 728 -11.58 -7.57 -2.50
N GLY A 729 -10.98 -6.50 -3.00
CA GLY A 729 -10.60 -6.39 -4.41
C GLY A 729 -9.54 -5.33 -4.61
N THR A 730 -8.92 -5.36 -5.80
CA THR A 730 -7.96 -4.34 -6.25
C THR A 730 -7.90 -4.34 -7.77
N SER A 731 -7.45 -3.22 -8.32
CA SER A 731 -7.01 -3.16 -9.71
C SER A 731 -5.59 -3.73 -9.81
N VAL A 732 -5.31 -4.53 -10.84
CA VAL A 732 -4.02 -5.16 -11.13
C VAL A 732 -3.60 -4.81 -12.55
N VAL A 733 -2.37 -4.34 -12.73
CA VAL A 733 -1.82 -3.94 -14.03
C VAL A 733 -0.89 -5.02 -14.56
N ALA A 734 -1.10 -5.48 -15.79
CA ALA A 734 -0.14 -6.33 -16.47
C ALA A 734 1.06 -5.50 -16.94
N THR A 735 2.23 -5.74 -16.35
CA THR A 735 3.46 -4.98 -16.64
C THR A 735 3.94 -5.09 -18.09
N SER A 736 3.57 -6.17 -18.80
CA SER A 736 3.95 -6.40 -20.20
C SER A 736 3.13 -5.59 -21.21
N THR A 737 1.90 -5.21 -20.88
CA THR A 737 0.97 -4.52 -21.80
C THR A 737 0.46 -3.18 -21.27
N GLY A 738 0.60 -2.91 -19.97
CA GLY A 738 -0.02 -1.78 -19.29
C GLY A 738 -1.54 -1.93 -19.09
N ALA A 739 -2.13 -3.06 -19.46
CA ALA A 739 -3.57 -3.29 -19.31
C ALA A 739 -3.95 -3.48 -17.83
N SER A 740 -5.06 -2.86 -17.43
CA SER A 740 -5.61 -2.99 -16.07
C SER A 740 -6.73 -4.03 -16.00
N PHE A 741 -6.77 -4.79 -14.91
CA PHE A 741 -7.77 -5.81 -14.63
C PHE A 741 -8.27 -5.68 -13.20
N ALA A 742 -9.57 -5.88 -12.97
CA ALA A 742 -10.13 -5.91 -11.62
C ALA A 742 -10.08 -7.32 -11.06
N TYR A 743 -9.43 -7.46 -9.91
CA TYR A 743 -9.31 -8.72 -9.17
C TYR A 743 -10.10 -8.62 -7.87
N GLY A 744 -10.77 -9.70 -7.51
CA GLY A 744 -11.51 -9.83 -6.26
C GLY A 744 -11.18 -11.15 -5.57
N VAL A 745 -11.48 -11.23 -4.28
CA VAL A 745 -11.26 -12.43 -3.46
C VAL A 745 -12.54 -12.83 -2.76
N ILE A 746 -12.70 -14.12 -2.52
CA ILE A 746 -13.81 -14.72 -1.80
C ILE A 746 -13.28 -15.65 -0.69
N ASP A 747 -14.11 -16.01 0.28
CA ASP A 747 -13.72 -16.79 1.47
C ASP A 747 -13.52 -18.30 1.22
N ASP A 748 -13.07 -18.68 0.03
CA ASP A 748 -12.61 -20.05 -0.28
C ASP A 748 -11.12 -20.12 -0.63
N GLY A 749 -10.40 -19.00 -0.50
CA GLY A 749 -8.96 -18.91 -0.78
C GLY A 749 -8.62 -18.74 -2.26
N ASP A 750 -9.61 -18.51 -3.13
CA ASP A 750 -9.40 -18.22 -4.55
C ASP A 750 -9.33 -16.72 -4.87
N LEU A 751 -8.56 -16.41 -5.91
CA LEU A 751 -8.58 -15.12 -6.60
C LEU A 751 -9.49 -15.21 -7.82
N MET A 752 -10.27 -14.15 -8.05
CA MET A 752 -11.22 -14.02 -9.15
C MET A 752 -10.85 -12.82 -10.01
N ARG A 753 -10.85 -12.99 -11.33
CA ARG A 753 -10.85 -11.87 -12.27
C ARG A 753 -12.29 -11.41 -12.49
N LEU A 754 -12.58 -10.19 -12.06
CA LEU A 754 -13.91 -9.58 -12.15
C LEU A 754 -14.21 -9.12 -13.58
N ASN A 755 -15.51 -8.96 -13.87
CA ASN A 755 -16.04 -8.52 -15.16
C ASN A 755 -15.52 -9.34 -16.36
N HIS A 756 -15.28 -10.63 -16.12
CA HIS A 756 -14.75 -11.57 -17.09
C HIS A 756 -15.44 -12.91 -16.86
N GLY A 757 -16.19 -13.40 -17.85
CA GLY A 757 -17.01 -14.61 -17.73
C GLY A 757 -18.51 -14.33 -17.69
N THR A 758 -19.30 -15.40 -17.67
CA THR A 758 -20.76 -15.38 -17.82
C THR A 758 -21.51 -15.70 -16.52
N ASP A 759 -20.81 -16.10 -15.46
CA ASP A 759 -21.38 -16.58 -14.21
C ASP A 759 -20.51 -16.24 -12.97
N TRP A 760 -20.89 -16.75 -11.80
CA TRP A 760 -20.18 -16.60 -10.54
C TRP A 760 -19.43 -17.90 -10.15
N ASP A 761 -18.53 -18.37 -11.01
CA ASP A 761 -17.80 -19.65 -10.85
C ASP A 761 -18.78 -20.83 -10.73
N GLY A 762 -19.59 -21.00 -11.78
CA GLY A 762 -20.58 -22.07 -11.89
C GLY A 762 -21.97 -21.75 -11.32
N LEU A 763 -22.14 -20.59 -10.66
CA LEU A 763 -23.46 -20.12 -10.20
C LEU A 763 -24.02 -19.04 -11.13
N PRO A 764 -25.28 -19.14 -11.58
CA PRO A 764 -25.82 -18.23 -12.60
C PRO A 764 -25.98 -16.79 -12.09
N LEU A 765 -25.77 -15.83 -13.00
CA LEU A 765 -25.92 -14.41 -12.75
C LEU A 765 -27.39 -14.00 -12.88
N THR A 766 -27.93 -13.29 -11.89
CA THR A 766 -29.30 -12.77 -11.90
C THR A 766 -29.31 -11.24 -11.94
N SER A 767 -29.80 -10.67 -13.04
CA SER A 767 -29.93 -9.23 -13.25
C SER A 767 -31.35 -8.76 -13.00
N VAL A 768 -31.51 -7.68 -12.23
CA VAL A 768 -32.81 -7.16 -11.80
C VAL A 768 -32.84 -5.63 -11.86
N PHE A 769 -33.92 -5.08 -12.40
CA PHE A 769 -34.31 -3.70 -12.13
C PHE A 769 -35.76 -3.64 -11.65
N GLU A 770 -36.08 -2.63 -10.83
CA GLU A 770 -37.42 -2.32 -10.37
C GLU A 770 -37.66 -0.82 -10.39
N THR A 771 -38.78 -0.39 -10.95
CA THR A 771 -39.18 1.03 -11.00
C THR A 771 -39.73 1.51 -9.65
N GLY A 772 -39.92 2.82 -9.50
CA GLY A 772 -40.83 3.35 -8.47
C GLY A 772 -42.30 2.99 -8.74
N ASP A 773 -43.20 3.43 -7.85
CA ASP A 773 -44.64 3.32 -8.05
C ASP A 773 -45.13 4.41 -9.01
N ILE A 774 -45.73 4.00 -10.13
CA ILE A 774 -46.05 4.87 -11.27
C ILE A 774 -47.56 5.13 -11.35
N PRO A 775 -48.02 6.39 -11.22
CA PRO A 775 -49.38 6.76 -11.58
C PRO A 775 -49.47 6.90 -13.11
N LEU A 776 -49.78 5.82 -13.83
CA LEU A 776 -49.80 5.82 -15.30
C LEU A 776 -50.75 6.87 -15.89
N GLY A 777 -51.83 7.21 -15.18
CA GLY A 777 -52.76 8.27 -15.54
C GLY A 777 -52.20 9.70 -15.41
N GLY A 778 -50.98 9.86 -14.94
CA GLY A 778 -50.33 11.16 -14.70
C GLY A 778 -50.71 11.80 -13.36
N ASN A 779 -51.68 11.24 -12.65
CA ASN A 779 -52.20 11.73 -11.39
C ASN A 779 -52.62 10.54 -10.51
N VAL A 780 -52.40 10.66 -9.21
CA VAL A 780 -52.83 9.69 -8.18
C VAL A 780 -54.35 9.64 -7.99
N MET A 781 -55.09 10.57 -8.61
CA MET A 781 -56.56 10.57 -8.59
C MET A 781 -57.18 9.76 -9.73
N THR A 782 -56.39 9.10 -10.57
CA THR A 782 -56.88 8.32 -11.72
C THR A 782 -56.50 6.87 -11.58
N GLU A 783 -57.50 6.00 -11.54
CA GLU A 783 -57.30 4.55 -11.58
C GLU A 783 -57.11 4.11 -13.04
N THR A 784 -56.11 3.26 -13.27
CA THR A 784 -55.73 2.77 -14.59
C THR A 784 -55.63 1.25 -14.63
N GLU A 785 -56.05 0.67 -15.75
CA GLU A 785 -55.90 -0.75 -16.06
C GLU A 785 -54.78 -0.93 -17.10
N LEU A 786 -53.76 -1.71 -16.76
CA LEU A 786 -52.69 -2.05 -17.71
C LEU A 786 -53.22 -3.08 -18.72
N ARG A 787 -53.11 -2.79 -20.03
CA ARG A 787 -53.64 -3.63 -21.12
C ARG A 787 -52.56 -4.32 -21.92
N TYR A 788 -51.44 -3.64 -22.13
CA TYR A 788 -50.28 -4.20 -22.81
C TYR A 788 -49.01 -3.71 -22.14
N LEU A 789 -48.04 -4.60 -21.99
CA LEU A 789 -46.69 -4.28 -21.59
C LEU A 789 -45.71 -4.86 -22.60
N ARG A 790 -44.72 -4.08 -22.98
CA ARG A 790 -43.64 -4.43 -23.89
C ARG A 790 -42.34 -3.97 -23.30
N ILE A 791 -41.34 -4.83 -23.32
CA ILE A 791 -39.96 -4.44 -23.06
C ILE A 791 -39.19 -4.47 -24.39
N ILE A 792 -38.38 -3.44 -24.61
CA ILE A 792 -37.43 -3.37 -25.72
C ILE A 792 -36.08 -3.74 -25.14
N MET A 793 -35.44 -4.77 -25.69
CA MET A 793 -34.14 -5.23 -25.20
C MET A 793 -33.26 -5.76 -26.34
N ALA A 794 -31.95 -5.86 -26.10
CA ALA A 794 -31.06 -6.57 -27.00
C ALA A 794 -31.50 -8.05 -27.10
N SER A 795 -31.61 -8.55 -28.33
CA SER A 795 -31.98 -9.94 -28.59
C SER A 795 -30.89 -10.88 -28.08
N LYS A 796 -31.27 -11.93 -27.35
CA LYS A 796 -30.37 -12.97 -26.84
C LYS A 796 -30.45 -14.22 -27.70
N SER A 797 -29.33 -14.91 -27.90
CA SER A 797 -29.23 -16.03 -28.83
C SER A 797 -28.67 -17.31 -28.24
N THR A 798 -27.97 -17.25 -27.10
CA THR A 798 -27.39 -18.44 -26.46
C THR A 798 -28.20 -18.90 -25.25
N THR A 799 -28.82 -17.97 -24.52
CA THR A 799 -29.64 -18.30 -23.35
C THR A 799 -31.02 -18.86 -23.73
N THR A 800 -31.43 -19.93 -23.06
CA THR A 800 -32.80 -20.47 -23.11
C THR A 800 -33.71 -19.90 -22.01
N ASN A 801 -33.14 -19.14 -21.07
CA ASN A 801 -33.86 -18.67 -19.90
C ASN A 801 -34.81 -17.52 -20.27
N SER A 802 -35.98 -17.48 -19.63
CA SER A 802 -36.96 -16.42 -19.85
C SER A 802 -36.65 -15.17 -19.04
N LEU A 803 -37.11 -14.02 -19.55
CA LEU A 803 -37.21 -12.79 -18.79
C LEU A 803 -38.51 -12.82 -17.96
N GLY A 804 -38.39 -12.76 -16.64
CA GLY A 804 -39.53 -12.55 -15.76
C GLY A 804 -39.80 -11.07 -15.58
N ILE A 805 -41.05 -10.62 -15.76
CA ILE A 805 -41.47 -9.29 -15.34
C ILE A 805 -42.64 -9.44 -14.37
N THR A 806 -42.51 -8.85 -13.20
CA THR A 806 -43.54 -8.79 -12.15
C THR A 806 -44.19 -7.41 -12.17
N HIS A 807 -45.52 -7.39 -12.24
CA HIS A 807 -46.33 -6.18 -12.13
C HIS A 807 -47.02 -6.13 -10.77
N PHE A 808 -46.74 -5.07 -10.01
CA PHE A 808 -47.38 -4.76 -8.74
C PHE A 808 -48.39 -3.63 -8.93
N VAL A 809 -49.49 -3.68 -8.21
CA VAL A 809 -50.57 -2.70 -8.27
C VAL A 809 -50.77 -2.11 -6.88
N ASP A 810 -50.99 -0.80 -6.79
CA ASP A 810 -51.34 -0.08 -5.56
C ASP A 810 -50.39 -0.35 -4.37
N THR A 811 -49.09 -0.33 -4.66
CA THR A 811 -47.99 -0.50 -3.68
C THR A 811 -47.92 -1.89 -3.02
N GLU A 812 -48.64 -2.88 -3.57
CA GLU A 812 -48.59 -4.25 -3.09
C GLU A 812 -47.16 -4.84 -3.08
N VAL A 813 -46.90 -5.70 -2.10
CA VAL A 813 -45.61 -6.43 -1.97
C VAL A 813 -45.59 -7.73 -2.78
N THR A 814 -46.74 -8.18 -3.28
CA THR A 814 -46.88 -9.34 -4.16
C THR A 814 -47.41 -8.86 -5.51
N GLY A 815 -46.93 -9.42 -6.61
CA GLY A 815 -47.33 -9.00 -7.94
C GLY A 815 -47.53 -10.18 -8.89
N THR A 816 -48.14 -9.91 -10.04
CA THR A 816 -48.32 -10.92 -11.09
C THR A 816 -47.08 -11.00 -11.94
N THR A 817 -46.44 -12.17 -12.01
CA THR A 817 -45.22 -12.40 -12.81
C THR A 817 -45.56 -13.08 -14.13
N PHE A 818 -44.96 -12.58 -15.21
CA PHE A 818 -45.09 -13.13 -16.56
C PHE A 818 -43.71 -13.37 -17.16
N SER A 819 -43.62 -14.44 -17.96
CA SER A 819 -42.40 -14.85 -18.65
C SER A 819 -42.42 -14.39 -20.10
N LEU A 820 -41.34 -13.74 -20.52
CA LEU A 820 -41.13 -13.23 -21.86
C LEU A 820 -39.88 -13.88 -22.47
N SER A 821 -39.88 -14.10 -23.79
CA SER A 821 -38.69 -14.57 -24.49
C SER A 821 -37.72 -13.40 -24.68
N PRO A 822 -36.46 -13.49 -24.21
CA PRO A 822 -35.42 -12.52 -24.54
C PRO A 822 -34.83 -12.74 -25.94
N SER A 823 -35.24 -13.81 -26.64
CA SER A 823 -34.72 -14.16 -27.95
C SER A 823 -35.65 -13.74 -29.10
N ASN A 824 -35.03 -13.23 -30.16
CA ASN A 824 -35.65 -12.97 -31.45
C ASN A 824 -34.61 -13.23 -32.56
N SER A 825 -34.58 -14.47 -33.04
CA SER A 825 -33.54 -14.97 -33.97
C SER A 825 -33.48 -14.15 -35.26
N GLY A 826 -32.27 -13.77 -35.68
CA GLY A 826 -32.04 -12.96 -36.88
C GLY A 826 -32.28 -11.45 -36.70
N PHE A 827 -32.65 -10.99 -35.49
CA PHE A 827 -32.91 -9.59 -35.19
C PHE A 827 -32.02 -9.07 -34.07
N ARG A 828 -31.66 -7.78 -34.15
CA ARG A 828 -30.90 -7.08 -33.09
C ARG A 828 -31.69 -6.93 -31.79
N LEU A 829 -33.01 -6.81 -31.88
CA LEU A 829 -33.88 -6.50 -30.75
C LEU A 829 -34.93 -7.59 -30.53
N ALA A 830 -35.18 -7.91 -29.26
CA ALA A 830 -36.37 -8.62 -28.83
C ALA A 830 -37.41 -7.61 -28.32
N LEU A 831 -38.66 -7.77 -28.76
CA LEU A 831 -39.78 -6.90 -28.43
C LEU A 831 -40.96 -7.70 -27.86
N PRO A 832 -40.74 -8.56 -26.85
CA PRO A 832 -41.80 -9.40 -26.32
C PRO A 832 -42.93 -8.55 -25.72
N VAL A 833 -44.17 -8.96 -25.99
CA VAL A 833 -45.38 -8.28 -25.53
C VAL A 833 -46.16 -9.20 -24.62
N PHE A 834 -46.65 -8.66 -23.51
CA PHE A 834 -47.60 -9.29 -22.62
C PHE A 834 -48.90 -8.49 -22.58
N ALA A 835 -50.03 -9.19 -22.48
CA ALA A 835 -51.35 -8.59 -22.32
C ALA A 835 -51.92 -9.03 -20.94
N PRO A 836 -51.65 -8.28 -19.87
CA PRO A 836 -52.22 -8.55 -18.56
C PRO A 836 -53.76 -8.50 -18.62
N ARG A 837 -54.42 -9.32 -17.80
CA ARG A 837 -55.86 -9.25 -17.57
C ARG A 837 -56.11 -8.77 -16.14
N ASP A 838 -57.07 -7.86 -16.00
CA ASP A 838 -57.69 -7.49 -14.72
C ASP A 838 -56.77 -6.89 -13.65
N ASN A 839 -55.71 -6.17 -14.05
CA ASN A 839 -54.82 -5.44 -13.13
C ASN A 839 -55.12 -3.94 -13.14
N THR A 840 -56.08 -3.53 -12.30
CA THR A 840 -56.57 -2.16 -12.17
C THR A 840 -56.09 -1.55 -10.86
N GLY A 841 -55.48 -0.36 -10.91
CA GLY A 841 -55.10 0.40 -9.72
C GLY A 841 -54.61 1.80 -10.05
N THR A 842 -54.25 2.56 -9.02
CA THR A 842 -53.72 3.92 -9.13
C THR A 842 -52.22 3.90 -9.39
N PHE A 843 -51.49 3.04 -8.69
CA PHE A 843 -50.04 2.91 -8.85
C PHE A 843 -49.68 1.59 -9.52
N HIS A 844 -48.68 1.65 -10.40
CA HIS A 844 -48.13 0.49 -11.09
C HIS A 844 -46.62 0.44 -10.87
N ARG A 845 -46.09 -0.70 -10.45
CA ARG A 845 -44.64 -0.92 -10.32
C ARG A 845 -44.21 -2.14 -11.11
N PHE A 846 -43.06 -2.04 -11.77
CA PHE A 846 -42.54 -3.10 -12.64
C PHE A 846 -41.17 -3.55 -12.16
N ARG A 847 -41.02 -4.86 -11.95
CA ARG A 847 -39.75 -5.51 -11.66
C ARG A 847 -39.41 -6.49 -12.77
N ALA A 848 -38.30 -6.29 -13.45
CA ALA A 848 -37.82 -7.21 -14.48
C ALA A 848 -36.59 -7.97 -13.95
N SER A 849 -36.54 -9.27 -14.19
CA SER A 849 -35.48 -10.16 -13.72
C SER A 849 -35.13 -11.22 -14.75
N MET A 850 -33.84 -11.45 -14.96
CA MET A 850 -33.34 -12.52 -15.81
C MET A 850 -32.12 -13.18 -15.17
N THR A 851 -32.13 -14.50 -15.12
CA THR A 851 -31.03 -15.31 -14.58
C THR A 851 -30.41 -16.10 -15.72
N THR A 852 -29.09 -16.08 -15.91
CA THR A 852 -28.40 -16.86 -16.95
C THR A 852 -26.91 -17.07 -16.61
N SER A 853 -26.31 -18.10 -17.20
CA SER A 853 -24.87 -18.38 -17.19
C SER A 853 -24.30 -18.54 -18.61
N ALA A 854 -25.11 -18.29 -19.64
CA ALA A 854 -24.77 -18.60 -21.04
C ALA A 854 -24.38 -17.37 -21.88
N GLU A 855 -24.59 -16.16 -21.35
CA GLU A 855 -24.42 -14.90 -22.07
C GLU A 855 -23.40 -14.05 -21.30
N ASP A 856 -22.46 -13.41 -22.01
CA ASP A 856 -21.50 -12.49 -21.39
C ASP A 856 -22.22 -11.32 -20.69
N ARG A 857 -23.32 -10.86 -21.28
CA ARG A 857 -24.22 -9.88 -20.69
C ARG A 857 -25.63 -10.43 -20.77
N GLY A 858 -26.20 -10.84 -19.63
CA GLY A 858 -27.47 -11.55 -19.60
C GLY A 858 -28.66 -10.73 -20.07
N PHE A 859 -28.83 -9.52 -19.50
CA PHE A 859 -30.02 -8.69 -19.68
C PHE A 859 -29.69 -7.26 -20.07
N GLU A 860 -30.17 -6.79 -21.22
CA GLU A 860 -29.87 -5.43 -21.72
C GLU A 860 -31.15 -4.73 -22.18
N PRO A 861 -31.96 -4.21 -21.23
CA PRO A 861 -33.18 -3.50 -21.54
C PRO A 861 -32.88 -2.07 -22.03
N MET A 862 -33.65 -1.61 -23.00
CA MET A 862 -33.54 -0.27 -23.58
C MET A 862 -34.73 0.61 -23.22
N ALA A 863 -35.93 0.04 -23.12
CA ALA A 863 -37.13 0.78 -22.72
C ALA A 863 -38.24 -0.18 -22.25
N LEU A 864 -39.10 0.32 -21.37
CA LEU A 864 -40.37 -0.31 -21.03
C LEU A 864 -41.51 0.53 -21.63
N SER A 865 -42.45 -0.09 -22.31
CA SER A 865 -43.56 0.61 -22.96
C SER A 865 -44.85 -0.18 -22.85
N GLY A 866 -45.98 0.45 -23.05
CA GLY A 866 -47.24 -0.26 -22.99
C GLY A 866 -48.44 0.61 -23.29
N PHE A 867 -49.61 0.03 -23.06
CA PHE A 867 -50.88 0.72 -23.16
C PHE A 867 -51.68 0.49 -21.89
N PHE A 868 -52.30 1.55 -21.39
CA PHE A 868 -53.22 1.51 -20.27
C PHE A 868 -54.57 2.12 -20.65
N ARG A 869 -55.56 1.85 -19.80
CA ARG A 869 -56.93 2.35 -19.92
C ARG A 869 -57.31 3.04 -18.60
N PRO A 870 -57.66 4.34 -18.60
CA PRO A 870 -58.28 4.95 -17.42
C PRO A 870 -59.63 4.27 -17.11
N THR A 871 -59.84 3.82 -15.87
CA THR A 871 -61.07 3.12 -15.45
C THR A 871 -62.04 4.05 -14.75
N ARG A 872 -61.55 4.89 -13.83
CA ARG A 872 -62.34 5.91 -13.11
C ARG A 872 -61.44 6.98 -12.47
N GLU A 873 -62.02 8.13 -12.16
CA GLU A 873 -61.45 9.05 -11.18
C GLU A 873 -61.74 8.54 -9.76
N VAL A 874 -60.72 8.54 -8.92
CA VAL A 874 -60.80 8.10 -7.53
C VAL A 874 -61.33 9.26 -6.70
N HIS A 875 -62.66 9.39 -6.60
CA HIS A 875 -63.30 10.21 -5.58
C HIS A 875 -63.63 9.30 -4.39
N ARG A 876 -62.87 9.40 -3.30
CA ARG A 876 -63.29 8.84 -2.02
C ARG A 876 -63.74 9.95 -1.09
#